data_AF-A0A6N3K5S3-F1
#
_entry.id   AF-A0A6N3K5S3-F1
#
_cell.length_a   1.000
_cell.length_b   1.000
_cell.length_c   1.000
_cell.angle_alpha   90.00
_cell.angle_beta   90.00
_cell.angle_gamma   90.00
#
_symmetry.space_group_name_H-M   'P 1'
#
loop_
_entity.id
_entity.type
_entity.pdbx_description
1 polymer ?
#
loop_
_entity_poly.entity_id
_entity_poly.type
_entity_poly.pdbx_seq_one_letter_code
_entity_poly.pdbx_strand_id
1 'polypeptide(L)'
;MSAADSGTELDLLLPVVEAITRVDPTVDAALVRATVAGVVGGHAAKRRRLAQAIFERPQVLVDGQSPAPSVVGQLLLALRQAGVAQVSAPRCAGCGKGLVRNMWRRSGQWYCSVCGERREPCASCERITKAHSRDRDGRPRCARCTPADRAACLQAVAAAVATVDPGIPAHLIEEAIRASAPKPQQLRRLAWAVTERPDLLTGSGHDAPTHTVLLLIDHLRARGATRIHPPECPGCRRTVALVEYRDGVRVCHTCAGKSREVECSRCGKVREPSARDLQGRPLCRYCNATDPANLKPCVRCGRHRRVHARTDDGPVCAACRTPPPMQACSICGRLAHCETSKATGLPWCVPCRSRRMRCTGCSHVRLVRSGTIDRPLCAACTRAEPGYWLSCPRCGVSGQLTAAVCKRCALTDRLDQLLADHTGAIPAPMQALRDFLVAGDQPQNVSAWLNRQPRARSLLSDLATGRTPLTHDTFDALEPDKAGRYLRELLVGAGALPPRDELLARLERWLHATIDAIPDPAQRHLVQQYTVWHLLRRLRRRVAGTHANTNQCSAVRDQTRAVISFLDLLSANHLTLATCAHTHLDRWLAGGQIRHSKAVGAFLRWANANKLTAVYLPVQQWGGPGAPIDGDRRWEIARRLLHDHTIDLADRVAGLLVVLYAQNAADVSRLTLGHLQVTDDSVRTRLGDRPIEIPEPLATLTRELVTARTRSHTHVGSQTWLFPGRLAGRPITDGALRDRLARIGIHVTQARTAALFQLATELPAAILARVLGIDIKGAVRWQRACAGDWTTYAADVSRR
;
A
#
# COMPACT_ATOMS: atom_id res chain seq x y z
N MET A 1 -39.02 0.27 -31.84
CA MET A 1 -39.93 0.79 -30.80
C MET A 1 -40.24 -0.36 -29.85
N SER A 2 -39.88 -0.39 -28.57
CA SER A 2 -39.34 0.61 -27.67
C SER A 2 -38.12 0.02 -26.96
N ALA A 3 -36.98 0.68 -27.14
CA ALA A 3 -35.85 0.57 -26.24
C ALA A 3 -36.05 1.65 -25.17
N ALA A 4 -36.37 1.23 -23.95
CA ALA A 4 -36.33 2.10 -22.78
C ALA A 4 -36.09 1.25 -21.54
N ASP A 5 -35.22 1.77 -20.68
CA ASP A 5 -35.11 1.47 -19.25
C ASP A 5 -34.14 0.37 -18.77
N SER A 6 -32.85 0.65 -18.90
CA SER A 6 -31.88 0.29 -17.84
C SER A 6 -30.75 1.33 -17.69
N GLY A 7 -31.07 2.60 -17.95
CA GLY A 7 -30.24 3.74 -17.65
C GLY A 7 -30.59 4.32 -16.28
N THR A 8 -29.57 4.54 -15.45
CA THR A 8 -29.60 5.49 -14.31
C THR A 8 -30.72 5.30 -13.28
N GLU A 9 -30.53 4.39 -12.33
CA GLU A 9 -31.08 4.57 -10.98
C GLU A 9 -30.35 5.79 -10.38
N LEU A 10 -30.96 6.97 -10.57
CA LEU A 10 -30.57 8.33 -10.21
C LEU A 10 -29.24 8.45 -9.47
N ASP A 11 -28.26 9.12 -10.09
CA ASP A 11 -27.17 9.71 -9.33
C ASP A 11 -27.81 10.70 -8.34
N LEU A 12 -27.99 10.28 -7.09
CA LEU A 12 -28.61 11.07 -6.00
C LEU A 12 -27.90 12.43 -5.79
N LEU A 13 -26.74 12.62 -6.42
CA LEU A 13 -25.95 13.83 -6.38
C LEU A 13 -26.13 14.71 -7.62
N LEU A 14 -26.82 14.25 -8.67
CA LEU A 14 -27.11 15.04 -9.86
C LEU A 14 -27.89 16.33 -9.54
N PRO A 15 -28.96 16.30 -8.70
CA PRO A 15 -29.64 17.54 -8.30
C PRO A 15 -28.74 18.49 -7.49
N VAL A 16 -27.76 17.95 -6.76
CA VAL A 16 -26.78 18.74 -6.02
C VAL A 16 -25.80 19.42 -6.98
N VAL A 17 -25.34 18.69 -7.99
CA VAL A 17 -24.45 19.23 -9.04
C VAL A 17 -25.18 20.33 -9.81
N GLU A 18 -26.42 20.10 -10.22
CA GLU A 18 -27.25 21.07 -10.93
C GLU A 18 -27.50 22.34 -10.10
N ALA A 19 -27.79 22.19 -8.80
CA ALA A 19 -27.97 23.34 -7.91
C ALA A 19 -26.68 24.18 -7.80
N ILE A 20 -25.51 23.54 -7.79
CA ILE A 20 -24.21 24.24 -7.73
C ILE A 20 -23.89 24.92 -9.06
N THR A 21 -24.10 24.24 -10.19
CA THR A 21 -23.88 24.84 -11.52
C THR A 21 -24.87 25.97 -11.83
N ARG A 22 -26.04 26.00 -11.16
CA ARG A 22 -26.95 27.14 -11.24
C ARG A 22 -26.44 28.36 -10.47
N VAL A 23 -25.77 28.13 -9.33
CA VAL A 23 -25.16 29.20 -8.52
C VAL A 23 -23.89 29.73 -9.17
N ASP A 24 -23.11 28.87 -9.82
CA ASP A 24 -21.94 29.27 -10.60
C ASP A 24 -21.98 28.62 -11.99
N PRO A 25 -22.55 29.28 -13.01
CA PRO A 25 -22.64 28.73 -14.36
C PRO A 25 -21.27 28.51 -15.03
N THR A 26 -20.21 29.13 -14.49
CA THR A 26 -18.84 29.05 -15.05
C THR A 26 -18.06 27.85 -14.52
N VAL A 27 -18.57 27.15 -13.51
CA VAL A 27 -17.90 26.01 -12.89
C VAL A 27 -18.01 24.74 -13.73
N ASP A 28 -16.90 24.02 -13.88
CA ASP A 28 -16.91 22.71 -14.54
C ASP A 28 -17.72 21.68 -13.71
N ALA A 29 -18.76 21.11 -14.32
CA ALA A 29 -19.59 20.08 -13.72
C ALA A 29 -18.79 18.82 -13.31
N ALA A 30 -17.66 18.51 -13.96
CA ALA A 30 -16.78 17.42 -13.56
C ALA A 30 -16.03 17.74 -12.26
N LEU A 31 -15.54 18.97 -12.09
CA LEU A 31 -14.97 19.45 -10.83
C LEU A 31 -15.98 19.41 -9.68
N VAL A 32 -17.22 19.85 -9.91
CA VAL A 32 -18.30 19.79 -8.92
C VAL A 32 -18.58 18.34 -8.52
N ARG A 33 -18.72 17.42 -9.49
CA ARG A 33 -18.91 15.98 -9.23
C ARG A 33 -17.76 15.39 -8.41
N ALA A 34 -16.51 15.69 -8.74
CA ALA A 34 -15.34 15.22 -8.00
C ALA A 34 -15.33 15.75 -6.57
N THR A 35 -15.66 17.04 -6.38
CA THR A 35 -15.71 17.69 -5.07
C THR A 35 -16.81 17.11 -4.19
N VAL A 36 -18.03 16.98 -4.72
CA VAL A 36 -19.16 16.35 -4.01
C VAL A 36 -18.82 14.90 -3.64
N ALA A 37 -18.24 14.14 -4.57
CA ALA A 37 -17.81 12.76 -4.33
C ALA A 37 -16.73 12.66 -3.24
N GLY A 38 -15.79 13.61 -3.19
CA GLY A 38 -14.78 13.71 -2.13
C GLY A 38 -15.39 13.97 -0.75
N VAL A 39 -16.39 14.86 -0.67
CA VAL A 39 -17.06 15.20 0.60
C VAL A 39 -17.90 14.05 1.13
N VAL A 40 -18.69 13.38 0.27
CA VAL A 40 -19.58 12.28 0.70
C VAL A 40 -18.90 10.92 0.77
N GLY A 41 -17.82 10.72 0.00
CA GLY A 41 -17.12 9.46 -0.14
C GLY A 41 -18.03 8.32 -0.63
N GLY A 42 -17.71 7.09 -0.20
CA GLY A 42 -18.51 5.89 -0.48
C GLY A 42 -19.75 5.70 0.40
N HIS A 43 -20.13 6.70 1.21
CA HIS A 43 -21.17 6.57 2.24
C HIS A 43 -22.55 6.99 1.71
N ALA A 44 -23.41 6.01 1.40
CA ALA A 44 -24.75 6.26 0.85
C ALA A 44 -25.64 7.15 1.75
N ALA A 45 -25.60 6.96 3.08
CA ALA A 45 -26.34 7.81 4.03
C ALA A 45 -25.90 9.29 3.99
N LYS A 46 -24.59 9.53 3.78
CA LYS A 46 -24.03 10.89 3.69
C LYS A 46 -24.45 11.57 2.38
N ARG A 47 -24.54 10.81 1.27
CA ARG A 47 -25.07 11.28 -0.02
C ARG A 47 -26.53 11.69 0.07
N ARG A 48 -27.39 10.83 0.62
CA ARG A 48 -28.82 11.12 0.79
C ARG A 48 -29.05 12.36 1.66
N ARG A 49 -28.36 12.45 2.79
CA ARG A 49 -28.47 13.61 3.70
C ARG A 49 -28.00 14.92 3.07
N LEU A 50 -26.99 14.86 2.20
CA LEU A 50 -26.55 16.03 1.45
C LEU A 50 -27.58 16.42 0.38
N ALA A 51 -28.01 15.46 -0.43
CA ALA A 51 -28.99 15.67 -1.49
C ALA A 51 -30.29 16.26 -0.97
N GLN A 52 -30.84 15.68 0.10
CA GLN A 52 -32.05 16.16 0.76
C GLN A 52 -31.88 17.59 1.29
N ALA A 53 -30.76 17.89 1.96
CA ALA A 53 -30.56 19.22 2.53
C ALA A 53 -30.38 20.33 1.49
N ILE A 54 -29.73 20.02 0.35
CA ILE A 54 -29.60 20.96 -0.78
C ILE A 54 -30.94 21.10 -1.52
N PHE A 55 -31.71 20.03 -1.63
CA PHE A 55 -33.05 20.07 -2.24
C PHE A 55 -34.03 20.91 -1.40
N GLU A 56 -34.05 20.72 -0.08
CA GLU A 56 -34.93 21.46 0.84
C GLU A 56 -34.57 22.95 0.95
N ARG A 57 -33.27 23.30 0.87
CA ARG A 57 -32.82 24.70 0.94
C ARG A 57 -31.58 24.94 0.08
N PRO A 58 -31.73 25.15 -1.25
CA PRO A 58 -30.61 25.41 -2.15
C PRO A 58 -29.91 26.74 -1.84
N GLN A 59 -30.62 27.70 -1.24
CA GLN A 59 -30.10 29.02 -0.89
C GLN A 59 -28.88 28.99 0.04
N VAL A 60 -28.67 27.88 0.77
CA VAL A 60 -27.48 27.68 1.60
C VAL A 60 -26.16 27.74 0.82
N LEU A 61 -26.20 27.45 -0.50
CA LEU A 61 -25.06 27.58 -1.40
C LEU A 61 -24.64 29.06 -1.62
N VAL A 62 -25.59 29.98 -1.47
CA VAL A 62 -25.42 31.42 -1.72
C VAL A 62 -25.29 32.21 -0.42
N ASP A 63 -26.08 31.90 0.61
CA ASP A 63 -26.05 32.63 1.89
C ASP A 63 -25.02 32.04 2.88
N GLY A 64 -24.72 30.73 2.76
CA GLY A 64 -23.85 30.00 3.68
C GLY A 64 -24.43 29.81 5.08
N GLN A 65 -25.71 30.10 5.31
CA GLN A 65 -26.33 30.16 6.64
C GLN A 65 -26.90 28.81 7.07
N SER A 66 -26.61 28.39 8.29
CA SER A 66 -27.35 27.31 8.96
C SER A 66 -28.76 27.77 9.37
N PRO A 67 -29.75 26.88 9.62
CA PRO A 67 -29.61 25.46 9.94
C PRO A 67 -29.35 24.57 8.70
N ALA A 68 -28.31 23.75 8.78
CA ALA A 68 -28.03 22.72 7.77
C ALA A 68 -27.12 21.60 8.32
N PRO A 69 -27.17 20.37 7.76
CA PRO A 69 -26.29 19.28 8.17
C PRO A 69 -24.80 19.61 7.97
N SER A 70 -23.92 18.99 8.78
CA SER A 70 -22.47 19.22 8.68
C SER A 70 -21.89 18.91 7.31
N VAL A 71 -22.51 17.99 6.56
CA VAL A 71 -22.08 17.64 5.20
C VAL A 71 -22.26 18.79 4.21
N VAL A 72 -23.27 19.65 4.38
CA VAL A 72 -23.46 20.85 3.55
C VAL A 72 -22.34 21.86 3.82
N GLY A 73 -22.04 22.14 5.09
CA GLY A 73 -20.94 23.04 5.44
C GLY A 73 -19.57 22.53 4.98
N GLN A 74 -19.34 21.22 5.01
CA GLN A 74 -18.15 20.59 4.43
C GLN A 74 -18.09 20.77 2.90
N LEU A 75 -19.23 20.67 2.22
CA LEU A 75 -19.33 20.90 0.78
C LEU A 75 -18.99 22.35 0.41
N LEU A 76 -19.55 23.33 1.11
CA LEU A 76 -19.26 24.75 0.86
C LEU A 76 -17.76 25.06 1.01
N LEU A 77 -17.12 24.53 2.05
CA LEU A 77 -15.67 24.67 2.25
C LEU A 77 -14.87 24.01 1.12
N ALA A 78 -15.25 22.80 0.71
CA ALA A 78 -14.57 22.05 -0.34
C ALA A 78 -14.71 22.73 -1.71
N LEU A 79 -15.90 23.26 -2.04
CA LEU A 79 -16.14 24.00 -3.28
C LEU A 79 -15.30 25.29 -3.33
N ARG A 80 -15.21 26.03 -2.23
CA ARG A 80 -14.34 27.22 -2.16
C ARG A 80 -12.86 26.88 -2.26
N GLN A 81 -12.42 25.77 -1.66
CA GLN A 81 -11.05 25.29 -1.84
C GLN A 81 -10.76 24.85 -3.28
N ALA A 82 -11.78 24.35 -3.98
CA ALA A 82 -11.71 23.99 -5.39
C ALA A 82 -11.85 25.22 -6.33
N GLY A 83 -11.96 26.44 -5.81
CA GLY A 83 -11.99 27.67 -6.60
C GLY A 83 -13.38 28.12 -7.06
N VAL A 84 -14.46 27.50 -6.58
CA VAL A 84 -15.84 27.90 -6.92
C VAL A 84 -16.20 29.18 -6.14
N ALA A 85 -15.98 30.33 -6.77
CA ALA A 85 -16.01 31.63 -6.09
C ALA A 85 -17.43 32.10 -5.72
N GLN A 86 -18.44 31.76 -6.53
CA GLN A 86 -19.83 32.20 -6.31
C GLN A 86 -20.54 31.43 -5.19
N VAL A 87 -19.96 30.31 -4.72
CA VAL A 87 -20.48 29.58 -3.55
C VAL A 87 -20.00 30.24 -2.26
N SER A 88 -20.93 30.57 -1.38
CA SER A 88 -20.63 31.21 -0.10
C SER A 88 -19.94 30.26 0.87
N ALA A 89 -19.07 30.82 1.72
CA ALA A 89 -18.49 30.08 2.83
C ALA A 89 -19.60 29.81 3.87
N PRO A 90 -19.54 28.70 4.64
CA PRO A 90 -20.43 28.54 5.78
C PRO A 90 -20.29 29.74 6.72
N ARG A 91 -21.38 30.30 7.22
CA ARG A 91 -21.37 31.48 8.10
C ARG A 91 -21.66 31.10 9.53
N CYS A 92 -21.02 31.82 10.45
CA CYS A 92 -21.32 31.74 11.87
C CYS A 92 -22.72 32.33 12.14
N ALA A 93 -23.63 31.55 12.71
CA ALA A 93 -24.95 32.02 13.13
C ALA A 93 -24.89 33.08 14.26
N GLY A 94 -23.76 33.19 14.97
CA GLY A 94 -23.57 34.17 16.03
C GLY A 94 -23.05 35.53 15.55
N CYS A 95 -22.04 35.53 14.65
CA CYS A 95 -21.35 36.77 14.25
C CYS A 95 -21.28 36.99 12.74
N GLY A 96 -21.94 36.16 11.92
CA GLY A 96 -21.99 36.28 10.45
C GLY A 96 -20.68 35.99 9.71
N LYS A 97 -19.55 35.81 10.43
CA LYS A 97 -18.23 35.57 9.86
C LYS A 97 -18.18 34.27 9.06
N GLY A 98 -17.56 34.32 7.87
CA GLY A 98 -17.26 33.14 7.06
C GLY A 98 -16.31 32.19 7.77
N LEU A 99 -16.69 30.91 7.84
CA LEU A 99 -15.92 29.82 8.44
C LEU A 99 -15.00 29.24 7.38
N VAL A 100 -13.74 28.95 7.76
CA VAL A 100 -12.69 28.56 6.79
C VAL A 100 -12.14 27.14 6.97
N ARG A 101 -12.26 26.53 8.15
CA ARG A 101 -11.71 25.17 8.42
C ARG A 101 -12.52 24.36 9.42
N ASN A 102 -12.86 24.97 10.56
CA ASN A 102 -13.58 24.30 11.64
C ASN A 102 -14.93 24.98 11.89
N MET A 103 -15.96 24.15 12.08
CA MET A 103 -17.34 24.57 12.27
C MET A 103 -17.91 23.92 13.53
N TRP A 104 -18.09 24.72 14.58
CA TRP A 104 -18.77 24.28 15.79
C TRP A 104 -20.25 24.14 15.49
N ARG A 105 -20.90 23.14 16.11
CA ARG A 105 -22.32 22.87 15.89
C ARG A 105 -23.08 22.81 17.19
N ARG A 106 -24.18 23.54 17.25
CA ARG A 106 -25.12 23.51 18.37
C ARG A 106 -26.52 23.69 17.83
N SER A 107 -27.43 22.78 18.18
CA SER A 107 -28.85 22.83 17.80
C SER A 107 -29.09 23.05 16.30
N GLY A 108 -28.32 22.37 15.44
CA GLY A 108 -28.44 22.50 13.97
C GLY A 108 -27.76 23.72 13.35
N GLN A 109 -27.31 24.68 14.16
CA GLN A 109 -26.62 25.90 13.73
C GLN A 109 -25.09 25.73 13.67
N TRP A 110 -24.44 26.53 12.84
CA TRP A 110 -22.99 26.56 12.64
C TRP A 110 -22.39 27.78 13.32
N TYR A 111 -21.30 27.61 14.05
CA TYR A 111 -20.63 28.69 14.77
C TYR A 111 -19.12 28.66 14.53
N CYS A 112 -18.49 29.83 14.58
CA CYS A 112 -17.04 29.92 14.69
C CYS A 112 -16.58 29.41 16.07
N SER A 113 -15.28 29.18 16.23
CA SER A 113 -14.72 28.75 17.52
C SER A 113 -15.06 29.69 18.67
N VAL A 114 -15.20 30.99 18.42
CA VAL A 114 -15.53 31.99 19.44
C VAL A 114 -17.00 31.94 19.84
N CYS A 115 -17.92 32.02 18.87
CA CYS A 115 -19.36 32.02 19.15
C CYS A 115 -19.92 30.65 19.52
N GLY A 116 -19.27 29.58 19.09
CA GLY A 116 -19.67 28.20 19.38
C GLY A 116 -19.20 27.70 20.75
N GLU A 117 -18.20 28.37 21.33
CA GLU A 117 -17.67 28.03 22.65
C GLU A 117 -18.59 28.60 23.74
N ARG A 118 -19.22 27.71 24.52
CA ARG A 118 -20.07 28.09 25.65
C ARG A 118 -19.19 28.68 26.74
N ARG A 119 -19.31 29.99 26.97
CA ARG A 119 -18.69 30.69 28.09
C ARG A 119 -19.69 30.80 29.23
N GLU A 120 -19.24 30.47 30.43
CA GLU A 120 -20.07 30.45 31.63
C GLU A 120 -19.30 31.19 32.75
N PRO A 121 -19.99 31.87 33.68
CA PRO A 121 -19.34 32.52 34.81
C PRO A 121 -18.69 31.46 35.71
N CYS A 122 -17.38 31.59 35.95
CA CYS A 122 -16.67 30.68 36.83
C CYS A 122 -17.24 30.76 38.26
N ALA A 123 -17.66 29.66 38.86
CA ALA A 123 -18.23 29.63 40.21
C ALA A 123 -17.25 30.04 41.34
N SER A 124 -15.96 30.28 41.03
CA SER A 124 -14.96 30.73 42.01
C SER A 124 -14.61 32.21 41.89
N CYS A 125 -14.51 32.70 40.67
CA CYS A 125 -13.97 34.03 40.39
C CYS A 125 -14.89 34.85 39.49
N GLU A 126 -16.07 34.30 39.17
CA GLU A 126 -17.19 34.87 38.40
C GLU A 126 -16.86 35.29 36.97
N ARG A 127 -15.59 35.26 36.57
CA ARG A 127 -15.14 35.56 35.20
C ARG A 127 -15.86 34.67 34.20
N ILE A 128 -16.51 35.31 33.23
CA ILE A 128 -17.15 34.64 32.10
C ILE A 128 -16.05 34.10 31.18
N THR A 129 -15.86 32.79 31.21
CA THR A 129 -14.81 32.13 30.44
C THR A 129 -15.23 30.72 30.06
N LYS A 130 -14.39 30.03 29.29
CA LYS A 130 -14.61 28.62 28.98
C LYS A 130 -14.55 27.81 30.28
N ALA A 131 -15.59 27.01 30.53
CA ALA A 131 -15.56 26.01 31.60
C ALA A 131 -14.43 25.01 31.33
N HIS A 132 -13.38 25.06 32.14
CA HIS A 132 -12.26 24.11 32.07
C HIS A 132 -12.59 22.83 32.83
N SER A 133 -13.24 22.98 33.98
CA SER A 133 -13.78 21.89 34.77
C SER A 133 -15.13 22.29 35.36
N ARG A 134 -15.80 21.39 36.07
CA ARG A 134 -16.98 21.68 36.88
C ARG A 134 -16.70 21.19 38.30
N ASP A 135 -17.22 21.90 39.29
CA ASP A 135 -17.16 21.48 40.70
C ASP A 135 -18.22 20.41 41.03
N ARG A 136 -18.35 20.10 42.32
CA ARG A 136 -19.26 19.06 42.84
C ARG A 136 -20.72 19.35 42.49
N ASP A 137 -21.13 20.62 42.52
CA ASP A 137 -22.50 21.07 42.22
C ASP A 137 -22.75 21.23 40.71
N GLY A 138 -21.79 20.81 39.87
CA GLY A 138 -21.89 20.95 38.42
C GLY A 138 -21.66 22.38 37.91
N ARG A 139 -21.23 23.31 38.77
CA ARG A 139 -20.98 24.71 38.38
C ARG A 139 -19.61 24.82 37.69
N PRO A 140 -19.48 25.67 36.68
CA PRO A 140 -18.27 25.72 35.85
C PRO A 140 -17.10 26.41 36.59
N ARG A 141 -15.89 25.88 36.41
CA ARG A 141 -14.63 26.45 36.93
C ARG A 141 -13.69 26.74 35.77
N CYS A 142 -13.02 27.89 35.80
CA CYS A 142 -11.98 28.23 34.84
C CYS A 142 -10.69 27.44 35.10
N ALA A 143 -9.75 27.45 34.16
CA ALA A 143 -8.48 26.74 34.30
C ALA A 143 -7.70 27.17 35.55
N ARG A 144 -7.71 28.47 35.88
CA ARG A 144 -7.02 29.04 37.05
C ARG A 144 -7.66 28.65 38.39
N CYS A 145 -8.99 28.47 38.41
CA CYS A 145 -9.74 28.12 39.61
C CYS A 145 -10.03 26.62 39.70
N THR A 146 -9.40 25.79 38.86
CA THR A 146 -9.50 24.33 38.95
C THR A 146 -8.51 23.84 40.00
N PRO A 147 -8.96 23.22 41.11
CA PRO A 147 -8.05 22.79 42.18
C PRO A 147 -7.02 21.76 41.68
N ALA A 148 -5.80 21.88 42.19
CA ALA A 148 -4.72 20.90 42.02
C ALA A 148 -4.80 19.85 43.14
N ASP A 149 -5.92 19.11 43.20
CA ASP A 149 -6.30 18.21 44.29
C ASP A 149 -6.03 16.72 44.00
N ARG A 150 -5.15 16.43 43.03
CA ARG A 150 -4.96 15.06 42.51
C ARG A 150 -4.57 14.06 43.61
N ALA A 151 -3.66 14.43 44.50
CA ALA A 151 -3.21 13.56 45.60
C ALA A 151 -4.35 13.27 46.58
N ALA A 152 -5.09 14.30 47.00
CA ALA A 152 -6.24 14.17 47.90
C ALA A 152 -7.35 13.29 47.29
N CYS A 153 -7.65 13.45 45.99
CA CYS A 153 -8.63 12.59 45.32
C CYS A 153 -8.17 11.14 45.20
N LEU A 154 -6.88 10.90 44.94
CA LEU A 154 -6.34 9.55 44.90
C LEU A 154 -6.45 8.89 46.27
N GLN A 155 -6.07 9.60 47.33
CA GLN A 155 -6.18 9.12 48.70
C GLN A 155 -7.63 8.85 49.10
N ALA A 156 -8.58 9.72 48.74
CA ALA A 156 -9.99 9.53 49.04
C ALA A 156 -10.58 8.28 48.37
N VAL A 157 -10.27 8.05 47.08
CA VAL A 157 -10.70 6.84 46.39
C VAL A 157 -10.03 5.60 46.98
N ALA A 158 -8.73 5.67 47.26
CA ALA A 158 -7.99 4.55 47.83
C ALA A 158 -8.53 4.14 49.20
N ALA A 159 -8.82 5.12 50.07
CA ALA A 159 -9.45 4.90 51.36
C ALA A 159 -10.84 4.28 51.21
N ALA A 160 -11.69 4.81 50.32
CA ALA A 160 -13.03 4.26 50.11
C ALA A 160 -12.99 2.81 49.59
N VAL A 161 -12.04 2.47 48.70
CA VAL A 161 -11.84 1.10 48.22
C VAL A 161 -11.32 0.19 49.35
N ALA A 162 -10.34 0.64 50.13
CA ALA A 162 -9.79 -0.14 51.24
C ALA A 162 -10.82 -0.41 52.34
N THR A 163 -11.78 0.50 52.56
CA THR A 163 -12.91 0.27 53.46
C THR A 163 -13.85 -0.83 52.95
N VAL A 164 -14.13 -0.85 51.64
CA VAL A 164 -15.03 -1.83 51.02
C VAL A 164 -14.37 -3.21 50.91
N ASP A 165 -13.10 -3.25 50.53
CA ASP A 165 -12.31 -4.47 50.41
C ASP A 165 -10.93 -4.31 51.08
N PRO A 166 -10.84 -4.58 52.40
CA PRO A 166 -9.58 -4.47 53.14
C PRO A 166 -8.50 -5.45 52.68
N GLY A 167 -8.86 -6.48 51.91
CA GLY A 167 -7.95 -7.54 51.48
C GLY A 167 -7.10 -7.16 50.26
N ILE A 168 -7.40 -6.06 49.56
CA ILE A 168 -6.63 -5.65 48.39
C ILE A 168 -5.45 -4.74 48.80
N PRO A 169 -4.20 -5.08 48.41
CA PRO A 169 -3.03 -4.24 48.67
C PRO A 169 -3.16 -2.82 48.12
N ALA A 170 -2.74 -1.82 48.89
CA ALA A 170 -2.84 -0.40 48.53
C ALA A 170 -2.24 -0.07 47.15
N HIS A 171 -1.10 -0.66 46.80
CA HIS A 171 -0.47 -0.44 45.49
C HIS A 171 -1.35 -0.91 44.31
N LEU A 172 -2.10 -2.01 44.46
CA LEU A 172 -3.03 -2.51 43.44
C LEU A 172 -4.25 -1.61 43.29
N ILE A 173 -4.71 -1.01 44.40
CA ILE A 173 -5.77 0.01 44.39
C ILE A 173 -5.31 1.23 43.58
N GLU A 174 -4.12 1.75 43.86
CA GLU A 174 -3.57 2.91 43.15
C GLU A 174 -3.38 2.67 41.65
N GLU A 175 -2.91 1.48 41.27
CA GLU A 175 -2.82 1.07 39.86
C GLU A 175 -4.19 1.02 39.18
N ALA A 176 -5.20 0.46 39.85
CA ALA A 176 -6.56 0.41 39.33
C ALA A 176 -7.14 1.81 39.15
N ILE A 177 -6.94 2.71 40.11
CA ILE A 177 -7.35 4.13 40.02
C ILE A 177 -6.68 4.80 38.82
N ARG A 178 -5.37 4.59 38.64
CA ARG A 178 -4.61 5.20 37.54
C ARG A 178 -5.08 4.71 36.17
N ALA A 179 -5.43 3.43 36.05
CA ALA A 179 -5.95 2.84 34.82
C ALA A 179 -7.36 3.36 34.50
N SER A 180 -8.24 3.48 35.50
CA SER A 180 -9.63 3.93 35.32
C SER A 180 -9.75 5.43 35.05
N ALA A 181 -8.93 6.24 35.73
CA ALA A 181 -9.06 7.70 35.80
C ALA A 181 -7.74 8.44 35.53
N PRO A 182 -7.15 8.34 34.32
CA PRO A 182 -5.86 8.95 34.03
C PRO A 182 -5.89 10.48 34.13
N LYS A 183 -7.02 11.11 33.74
CA LYS A 183 -7.16 12.58 33.74
C LYS A 183 -7.61 13.11 35.11
N PRO A 184 -7.08 14.25 35.60
CA PRO A 184 -7.45 14.83 36.90
C PRO A 184 -8.96 15.03 37.10
N GLN A 185 -9.69 15.44 36.05
CA GLN A 185 -11.15 15.62 36.12
C GLN A 185 -11.90 14.29 36.29
N GLN A 186 -11.42 13.19 35.71
CA GLN A 186 -12.02 11.87 35.88
C GLN A 186 -11.80 11.38 37.31
N LEU A 187 -10.58 11.58 37.84
CA LEU A 187 -10.23 11.20 39.20
C LEU A 187 -11.07 11.95 40.24
N ARG A 188 -11.27 13.26 40.08
CA ARG A 188 -12.16 14.04 40.95
C ARG A 188 -13.59 13.52 40.96
N ARG A 189 -14.18 13.30 39.78
CA ARG A 189 -15.56 12.80 39.67
C ARG A 189 -15.70 11.39 40.25
N LEU A 190 -14.66 10.56 40.10
CA LEU A 190 -14.59 9.24 40.72
C LEU A 190 -14.53 9.35 42.25
N ALA A 191 -13.67 10.23 42.78
CA ALA A 191 -13.55 10.49 44.20
C ALA A 191 -14.88 10.95 44.81
N TRP A 192 -15.55 11.92 44.21
CA TRP A 192 -16.87 12.36 44.69
C TRP A 192 -17.89 11.22 44.71
N ALA A 193 -18.00 10.45 43.62
CA ALA A 193 -18.99 9.39 43.51
C ALA A 193 -18.76 8.26 44.52
N VAL A 194 -17.53 7.77 44.65
CA VAL A 194 -17.20 6.60 45.48
C VAL A 194 -17.10 6.95 46.97
N THR A 195 -16.69 8.18 47.31
CA THR A 195 -16.65 8.63 48.70
C THR A 195 -18.05 8.84 49.27
N GLU A 196 -18.97 9.37 48.47
CA GLU A 196 -20.37 9.61 48.89
C GLU A 196 -21.21 8.34 48.86
N ARG A 197 -20.99 7.48 47.85
CA ARG A 197 -21.69 6.21 47.67
C ARG A 197 -20.72 5.05 47.45
N PRO A 198 -20.12 4.49 48.52
CA PRO A 198 -19.25 3.32 48.42
C PRO A 198 -19.98 2.09 47.86
N ASP A 199 -21.30 2.00 48.04
CA ASP A 199 -22.17 0.92 47.54
C ASP A 199 -22.17 0.80 46.00
N LEU A 200 -21.74 1.85 45.30
CA LEU A 200 -21.53 1.79 43.84
C LEU A 200 -20.50 0.72 43.45
N LEU A 201 -19.56 0.36 44.34
CA LEU A 201 -18.56 -0.69 44.12
C LEU A 201 -19.09 -2.11 44.41
N THR A 202 -20.25 -2.23 45.07
CA THR A 202 -20.78 -3.49 45.60
C THR A 202 -22.20 -3.77 45.08
N GLY A 203 -22.44 -3.52 43.79
CA GLY A 203 -23.69 -3.88 43.10
C GLY A 203 -24.56 -2.69 42.65
N SER A 204 -24.49 -1.53 43.31
CA SER A 204 -25.26 -0.34 42.91
C SER A 204 -24.63 0.47 41.78
N GLY A 205 -23.56 -0.02 41.16
CA GLY A 205 -22.82 0.70 40.10
C GLY A 205 -23.67 1.08 38.87
N HIS A 206 -24.89 0.55 38.71
CA HIS A 206 -25.82 1.01 37.69
C HIS A 206 -26.25 2.48 37.92
N ASP A 207 -26.24 2.98 39.15
CA ASP A 207 -26.51 4.38 39.47
C ASP A 207 -25.30 5.31 39.23
N ALA A 208 -24.15 4.77 38.81
CA ALA A 208 -22.91 5.52 38.79
C ALA A 208 -23.01 6.76 37.85
N PRO A 209 -22.75 7.98 38.35
CA PRO A 209 -22.87 9.21 37.56
C PRO A 209 -21.76 9.33 36.49
N THR A 210 -20.71 8.52 36.61
CA THR A 210 -19.61 8.45 35.64
C THR A 210 -19.23 6.99 35.35
N HIS A 211 -18.91 6.70 34.08
CA HIS A 211 -18.48 5.36 33.64
C HIS A 211 -17.16 4.93 34.30
N THR A 212 -16.39 5.90 34.81
CA THR A 212 -15.14 5.66 35.54
C THR A 212 -15.31 4.73 36.75
N VAL A 213 -16.47 4.74 37.41
CA VAL A 213 -16.75 3.84 38.55
C VAL A 213 -16.78 2.38 38.09
N LEU A 214 -17.41 2.10 36.95
CA LEU A 214 -17.46 0.75 36.38
C LEU A 214 -16.09 0.25 35.94
N LEU A 215 -15.29 1.13 35.32
CA LEU A 215 -13.90 0.81 34.98
C LEU A 215 -13.06 0.49 36.23
N LEU A 216 -13.28 1.21 37.33
CA LEU A 216 -12.62 0.94 38.60
C LEU A 216 -12.98 -0.44 39.13
N ILE A 217 -14.26 -0.81 39.11
CA ILE A 217 -14.72 -2.16 39.50
C ILE A 217 -14.02 -3.23 38.67
N ASP A 218 -14.00 -3.08 37.34
CA ASP A 218 -13.33 -4.06 36.45
C ASP A 218 -11.83 -4.17 36.73
N HIS A 219 -11.14 -3.04 36.92
CA HIS A 219 -9.70 -3.02 37.19
C HIS A 219 -9.33 -3.54 38.59
N LEU A 220 -10.17 -3.36 39.60
CA LEU A 220 -9.97 -3.90 40.94
C LEU A 220 -10.21 -5.41 40.97
N ARG A 221 -11.26 -5.89 40.29
CA ARG A 221 -11.54 -7.34 40.17
C ARG A 221 -10.45 -8.08 39.41
N ALA A 222 -9.95 -7.49 38.32
CA ALA A 222 -8.80 -8.04 37.59
C ALA A 222 -7.53 -8.16 38.46
N ARG A 223 -7.47 -7.43 39.58
CA ARG A 223 -6.38 -7.41 40.57
C ARG A 223 -6.74 -8.15 41.86
N GLY A 224 -7.76 -9.00 41.83
CA GLY A 224 -8.09 -9.90 42.94
C GLY A 224 -8.98 -9.32 44.03
N ALA A 225 -9.67 -8.19 43.79
CA ALA A 225 -10.70 -7.73 44.71
C ALA A 225 -11.81 -8.79 44.87
N THR A 226 -12.16 -9.10 46.11
CA THR A 226 -13.08 -10.17 46.50
C THR A 226 -14.46 -9.65 46.91
N ARG A 227 -14.54 -8.43 47.46
CA ARG A 227 -15.79 -7.81 47.94
C ARG A 227 -16.38 -6.79 46.96
N ILE A 228 -15.69 -6.54 45.85
CA ILE A 228 -16.08 -5.57 44.82
C ILE A 228 -16.75 -6.32 43.67
N HIS A 229 -17.99 -5.94 43.36
CA HIS A 229 -18.84 -6.67 42.44
C HIS A 229 -19.39 -5.77 41.33
N PRO A 230 -19.41 -6.25 40.07
CA PRO A 230 -20.02 -5.52 38.98
C PRO A 230 -21.54 -5.37 39.21
N PRO A 231 -22.14 -4.24 38.81
CA PRO A 231 -23.58 -4.08 38.89
C PRO A 231 -24.32 -4.93 37.85
N GLU A 232 -25.53 -5.34 38.19
CA GLU A 232 -26.47 -5.88 37.22
C GLU A 232 -27.10 -4.77 36.36
N CYS A 233 -27.44 -5.10 35.12
CA CYS A 233 -28.22 -4.19 34.28
C CYS A 233 -29.66 -4.12 34.80
N PRO A 234 -30.21 -2.94 35.17
CA PRO A 234 -31.57 -2.85 35.71
C PRO A 234 -32.64 -3.34 34.73
N GLY A 235 -32.37 -3.23 33.42
CA GLY A 235 -33.29 -3.73 32.38
C GLY A 235 -33.27 -5.23 32.09
N CYS A 236 -32.16 -5.97 32.32
CA CYS A 236 -32.12 -7.42 32.05
C CYS A 236 -31.57 -8.29 33.18
N ARG A 237 -31.25 -7.69 34.33
CA ARG A 237 -30.72 -8.33 35.55
C ARG A 237 -29.50 -9.23 35.32
N ARG A 238 -28.78 -9.01 34.22
CA ARG A 238 -27.53 -9.71 33.94
C ARG A 238 -26.36 -8.82 34.34
N THR A 239 -25.36 -9.45 34.92
CA THR A 239 -24.03 -8.86 35.13
C THR A 239 -23.30 -8.74 33.80
N VAL A 240 -23.41 -7.58 33.16
CA VAL A 240 -22.80 -7.27 31.85
C VAL A 240 -22.34 -5.80 31.84
N ALA A 241 -21.47 -5.43 30.89
CA ALA A 241 -20.98 -4.05 30.77
C ALA A 241 -22.13 -3.04 30.55
N LEU A 242 -22.23 -2.04 31.43
CA LEU A 242 -23.24 -0.98 31.38
C LEU A 242 -22.68 0.28 30.70
N VAL A 243 -22.81 0.33 29.39
CA VAL A 243 -22.13 1.32 28.53
C VAL A 243 -22.96 2.57 28.23
N GLU A 244 -24.27 2.52 28.44
CA GLU A 244 -25.21 3.60 28.08
C GLU A 244 -25.86 4.18 29.34
N TYR A 245 -26.07 5.51 29.39
CA TYR A 245 -26.74 6.19 30.50
C TYR A 245 -28.12 6.67 30.03
N ARG A 246 -29.20 6.18 30.66
CA ARG A 246 -30.59 6.48 30.30
C ARG A 246 -31.44 6.60 31.55
N ASP A 247 -32.30 7.62 31.56
CA ASP A 247 -33.30 7.83 32.61
C ASP A 247 -32.72 7.78 34.04
N GLY A 248 -31.50 8.33 34.19
CA GLY A 248 -30.79 8.38 35.48
C GLY A 248 -29.96 7.15 35.83
N VAL A 249 -30.02 6.06 35.07
CA VAL A 249 -29.29 4.80 35.34
C VAL A 249 -28.44 4.33 34.16
N ARG A 250 -27.45 3.50 34.43
CA ARG A 250 -26.64 2.81 33.42
C ARG A 250 -27.28 1.50 33.02
N VAL A 251 -27.37 1.27 31.72
CA VAL A 251 -27.92 0.05 31.13
C VAL A 251 -26.94 -0.58 30.14
N CYS A 252 -27.07 -1.88 29.94
CA CYS A 252 -26.29 -2.58 28.94
C CYS A 252 -26.69 -2.15 27.52
N HIS A 253 -25.78 -2.33 26.55
CA HIS A 253 -26.01 -2.00 25.14
C HIS A 253 -27.30 -2.63 24.60
N THR A 254 -27.61 -3.87 24.98
CA THR A 254 -28.81 -4.58 24.51
C THR A 254 -30.10 -3.95 25.01
N CYS A 255 -30.19 -3.61 26.31
CA CYS A 255 -31.37 -2.94 26.88
C CYS A 255 -31.53 -1.52 26.31
N ALA A 256 -30.42 -0.80 26.12
CA ALA A 256 -30.44 0.49 25.43
C ALA A 256 -30.97 0.36 23.99
N GLY A 257 -30.52 -0.65 23.24
CA GLY A 257 -31.01 -0.93 21.88
C GLY A 257 -32.50 -1.27 21.84
N LYS A 258 -32.97 -2.12 22.76
CA LYS A 258 -34.40 -2.48 22.90
C LYS A 258 -35.30 -1.26 23.11
N SER A 259 -34.89 -0.33 23.98
CA SER A 259 -35.64 0.91 24.21
C SER A 259 -35.67 1.88 23.02
N ARG A 260 -34.91 1.61 21.94
CA ARG A 260 -34.90 2.39 20.70
C ARG A 260 -35.62 1.66 19.55
N GLU A 261 -36.19 0.49 19.79
CA GLU A 261 -36.86 -0.27 18.75
C GLU A 261 -38.12 0.45 18.28
N VAL A 262 -38.24 0.59 16.97
CA VAL A 262 -39.42 1.14 16.31
C VAL A 262 -39.73 0.28 15.08
N GLU A 263 -40.93 0.41 14.54
CA GLU A 263 -41.36 -0.35 13.38
C GLU A 263 -40.54 0.03 12.13
N CYS A 264 -39.99 -0.96 11.42
CA CYS A 264 -39.26 -0.70 10.18
C CYS A 264 -40.22 -0.42 9.01
N SER A 265 -40.05 0.75 8.36
CA SER A 265 -40.91 1.19 7.24
C SER A 265 -40.95 0.26 6.02
N ARG A 266 -40.00 -0.68 5.90
CA ARG A 266 -39.91 -1.61 4.76
C ARG A 266 -40.38 -3.03 5.07
N CYS A 267 -40.19 -3.51 6.30
CA CYS A 267 -40.51 -4.91 6.64
C CYS A 267 -41.49 -5.06 7.79
N GLY A 268 -41.97 -3.96 8.38
CA GLY A 268 -42.91 -3.95 9.51
C GLY A 268 -42.35 -4.50 10.84
N LYS A 269 -41.12 -5.01 10.86
CA LYS A 269 -40.54 -5.58 12.09
C LYS A 269 -40.06 -4.48 13.03
N VAL A 270 -40.48 -4.56 14.29
CA VAL A 270 -39.98 -3.73 15.39
C VAL A 270 -38.53 -4.10 15.68
N ARG A 271 -37.60 -3.19 15.41
CA ARG A 271 -36.14 -3.37 15.54
C ARG A 271 -35.47 -2.02 15.77
N GLU A 272 -34.24 -2.03 16.29
CA GLU A 272 -33.44 -0.81 16.39
C GLU A 272 -33.17 -0.24 14.97
N PRO A 273 -33.50 1.04 14.71
CA PRO A 273 -33.24 1.68 13.42
C PRO A 273 -31.75 1.74 13.12
N SER A 274 -31.37 1.22 11.96
CA SER A 274 -30.00 1.33 11.45
C SER A 274 -29.83 2.52 10.49
N ALA A 275 -30.91 2.97 9.86
CA ALA A 275 -30.92 4.09 8.93
C ALA A 275 -32.35 4.66 8.83
N ARG A 276 -32.52 5.70 8.00
CA ARG A 276 -33.82 6.21 7.58
C ARG A 276 -33.91 6.21 6.05
N ASP A 277 -35.12 6.00 5.52
CA ASP A 277 -35.39 6.09 4.08
C ASP A 277 -35.44 7.56 3.59
N LEU A 278 -35.74 7.77 2.30
CA LEU A 278 -35.78 9.11 1.70
C LEU A 278 -36.88 10.01 2.28
N GLN A 279 -37.90 9.42 2.92
CA GLN A 279 -38.98 10.14 3.61
C GLN A 279 -38.72 10.25 5.12
N GLY A 280 -37.52 9.92 5.59
CA GLY A 280 -37.14 10.02 7.00
C GLY A 280 -37.68 8.91 7.89
N ARG A 281 -38.33 7.87 7.34
CA ARG A 281 -38.90 6.76 8.12
C ARG A 281 -37.83 5.72 8.48
N PRO A 282 -37.91 5.04 9.64
CA PRO A 282 -36.86 4.15 10.14
C PRO A 282 -36.72 2.85 9.34
N LEU A 283 -35.46 2.47 9.03
CA LEU A 283 -35.09 1.21 8.38
C LEU A 283 -34.26 0.33 9.32
N CYS A 284 -34.63 -0.94 9.45
CA CYS A 284 -33.84 -1.91 10.19
C CYS A 284 -32.52 -2.24 9.47
N ARG A 285 -31.55 -2.79 10.21
CA ARG A 285 -30.22 -3.15 9.68
C ARG A 285 -30.27 -4.05 8.44
N TYR A 286 -31.21 -4.99 8.39
CA TYR A 286 -31.36 -5.90 7.26
C TYR A 286 -31.84 -5.16 6.01
N CYS A 287 -32.99 -4.47 6.10
CA CYS A 287 -33.57 -3.71 4.99
C CYS A 287 -32.65 -2.61 4.47
N ASN A 288 -31.89 -1.97 5.36
CA ASN A 288 -30.84 -1.03 4.98
C ASN A 288 -29.71 -1.73 4.22
N ALA A 289 -29.20 -2.86 4.71
CA ALA A 289 -28.08 -3.55 4.07
C ALA A 289 -28.42 -4.26 2.74
N THR A 290 -29.70 -4.55 2.49
CA THR A 290 -30.19 -5.18 1.25
C THR A 290 -30.83 -4.17 0.29
N ASP A 291 -30.90 -2.90 0.65
CA ASP A 291 -31.30 -1.82 -0.25
C ASP A 291 -30.38 -1.79 -1.48
N PRO A 292 -30.92 -1.80 -2.72
CA PRO A 292 -30.14 -1.71 -3.96
C PRO A 292 -29.08 -0.60 -3.93
N ALA A 293 -29.41 0.56 -3.38
CA ALA A 293 -28.49 1.69 -3.25
C ALA A 293 -27.29 1.42 -2.32
N ASN A 294 -27.38 0.41 -1.46
CA ASN A 294 -26.33 -0.01 -0.54
C ASN A 294 -25.54 -1.24 -1.01
N LEU A 295 -25.96 -1.89 -2.11
CA LEU A 295 -25.19 -2.98 -2.72
C LEU A 295 -23.94 -2.42 -3.41
N LYS A 296 -22.84 -3.20 -3.39
CA LYS A 296 -21.59 -2.83 -4.06
C LYS A 296 -21.10 -3.98 -4.95
N PRO A 297 -20.40 -3.68 -6.06
CA PRO A 297 -19.79 -4.72 -6.88
C PRO A 297 -18.69 -5.42 -6.09
N CYS A 298 -18.82 -6.75 -5.94
CA CYS A 298 -17.79 -7.52 -5.27
C CYS A 298 -16.51 -7.56 -6.11
N VAL A 299 -15.35 -7.23 -5.51
CA VAL A 299 -14.07 -7.18 -6.25
C VAL A 299 -13.56 -8.55 -6.69
N ARG A 300 -14.11 -9.63 -6.14
CA ARG A 300 -13.80 -11.01 -6.54
C ARG A 300 -14.75 -11.55 -7.63
N CYS A 301 -16.07 -11.40 -7.48
CA CYS A 301 -17.04 -11.99 -8.43
C CYS A 301 -17.77 -10.99 -9.34
N GLY A 302 -17.58 -9.68 -9.16
CA GLY A 302 -18.18 -8.61 -9.97
C GLY A 302 -19.68 -8.37 -9.74
N ARG A 303 -20.38 -9.24 -9.00
CA ARG A 303 -21.83 -9.10 -8.75
C ARG A 303 -22.10 -8.02 -7.71
N HIS A 304 -23.18 -7.24 -7.90
CA HIS A 304 -23.71 -6.32 -6.89
C HIS A 304 -24.30 -7.12 -5.73
N ARG A 305 -23.64 -7.06 -4.58
CA ARG A 305 -24.00 -7.82 -3.38
C ARG A 305 -23.76 -6.96 -2.15
N ARG A 306 -24.35 -7.36 -1.02
CA ARG A 306 -24.06 -6.77 0.28
C ARG A 306 -22.56 -6.93 0.58
N VAL A 307 -21.91 -5.84 0.98
CA VAL A 307 -20.51 -5.86 1.41
C VAL A 307 -20.42 -6.63 2.71
N HIS A 308 -19.67 -7.73 2.70
CA HIS A 308 -19.46 -8.56 3.87
C HIS A 308 -18.11 -8.26 4.55
N ALA A 309 -17.08 -7.96 3.77
CA ALA A 309 -15.84 -7.37 4.25
C ALA A 309 -15.30 -6.34 3.26
N ARG A 310 -14.43 -5.46 3.74
CA ARG A 310 -13.60 -4.59 2.90
C ARG A 310 -12.17 -5.09 3.04
N THR A 311 -11.60 -5.55 1.94
CA THR A 311 -10.16 -5.85 1.82
C THR A 311 -9.46 -4.63 1.26
N ASP A 312 -8.12 -4.62 1.27
CA ASP A 312 -7.32 -3.61 0.58
C ASP A 312 -7.71 -3.48 -0.91
N ASP A 313 -8.11 -4.60 -1.52
CA ASP A 313 -8.59 -4.67 -2.91
C ASP A 313 -10.03 -4.15 -3.13
N GLY A 314 -10.77 -3.82 -2.07
CA GLY A 314 -12.15 -3.31 -2.10
C GLY A 314 -13.22 -4.24 -1.48
N PRO A 315 -14.53 -4.00 -1.72
CA PRO A 315 -15.60 -4.74 -1.07
C PRO A 315 -15.73 -6.19 -1.57
N VAL A 316 -15.78 -7.14 -0.64
CA VAL A 316 -16.02 -8.57 -0.91
C VAL A 316 -17.37 -9.03 -0.35
N CYS A 317 -18.10 -9.81 -1.13
CA CYS A 317 -19.35 -10.43 -0.69
C CYS A 317 -19.08 -11.65 0.19
N ALA A 318 -20.09 -12.12 0.94
CA ALA A 318 -19.94 -13.24 1.86
C ALA A 318 -19.41 -14.51 1.19
N ALA A 319 -19.99 -14.88 0.05
CA ALA A 319 -19.57 -16.03 -0.74
C ALA A 319 -18.11 -15.94 -1.24
N CYS A 320 -17.59 -14.73 -1.40
CA CYS A 320 -16.22 -14.53 -1.84
C CYS A 320 -15.25 -14.28 -0.69
N ARG A 321 -15.70 -14.06 0.56
CA ARG A 321 -14.80 -13.77 1.68
C ARG A 321 -14.18 -15.03 2.26
N THR A 322 -14.96 -16.10 2.41
CA THR A 322 -14.46 -17.38 2.91
C THR A 322 -13.62 -18.04 1.81
N PRO A 323 -12.29 -18.13 1.97
CA PRO A 323 -11.50 -18.82 0.97
C PRO A 323 -11.88 -20.32 0.96
N PRO A 324 -11.85 -20.99 -0.21
CA PRO A 324 -12.03 -22.43 -0.26
C PRO A 324 -11.00 -23.14 0.64
N PRO A 325 -11.27 -24.34 1.18
CA PRO A 325 -10.30 -25.04 2.03
C PRO A 325 -8.94 -25.20 1.33
N MET A 326 -7.85 -25.13 2.11
CA MET A 326 -6.53 -25.48 1.60
C MET A 326 -6.45 -26.99 1.43
N GLN A 327 -6.34 -27.45 0.19
CA GLN A 327 -6.29 -28.87 -0.17
C GLN A 327 -5.22 -29.07 -1.24
N ALA A 328 -4.70 -30.30 -1.34
CA ALA A 328 -3.82 -30.68 -2.42
C ALA A 328 -4.61 -30.66 -3.74
N CYS A 329 -4.17 -29.85 -4.69
CA CYS A 329 -4.83 -29.78 -5.99
C CYS A 329 -4.64 -31.10 -6.75
N SER A 330 -5.71 -31.70 -7.24
CA SER A 330 -5.67 -32.96 -7.99
C SER A 330 -4.88 -32.89 -9.30
N ILE A 331 -4.63 -31.69 -9.82
CA ILE A 331 -3.88 -31.47 -11.06
C ILE A 331 -2.39 -31.27 -10.76
N CYS A 332 -2.04 -30.34 -9.87
CA CYS A 332 -0.65 -29.96 -9.62
C CYS A 332 -0.03 -30.48 -8.32
N GLY A 333 -0.79 -31.19 -7.49
CA GLY A 333 -0.35 -31.73 -6.20
C GLY A 333 -0.11 -30.67 -5.10
N ARG A 334 -0.01 -29.38 -5.44
CA ARG A 334 0.31 -28.32 -4.48
C ARG A 334 -0.85 -28.07 -3.51
N LEU A 335 -0.52 -27.87 -2.24
CA LEU A 335 -1.44 -27.38 -1.22
C LEU A 335 -1.83 -25.93 -1.54
N ALA A 336 -3.09 -25.71 -1.89
CA ALA A 336 -3.61 -24.40 -2.27
C ALA A 336 -5.10 -24.29 -1.90
N HIS A 337 -5.63 -23.06 -1.87
CA HIS A 337 -7.07 -22.85 -1.78
C HIS A 337 -7.75 -23.44 -3.02
N CYS A 338 -8.48 -24.54 -2.84
CA CYS A 338 -9.05 -25.32 -3.93
C CYS A 338 -10.58 -25.31 -3.89
N GLU A 339 -11.20 -25.09 -5.04
CA GLU A 339 -12.63 -25.37 -5.21
C GLU A 339 -12.82 -26.86 -5.55
N THR A 340 -14.02 -27.39 -5.35
CA THR A 340 -14.36 -28.73 -5.83
C THR A 340 -14.78 -28.65 -7.30
N SER A 341 -14.11 -29.40 -8.17
CA SER A 341 -14.50 -29.51 -9.59
C SER A 341 -15.86 -30.16 -9.71
N LYS A 342 -16.82 -29.48 -10.37
CA LYS A 342 -18.14 -30.07 -10.66
C LYS A 342 -18.08 -31.26 -11.62
N ALA A 343 -17.01 -31.37 -12.41
CA ALA A 343 -16.84 -32.43 -13.39
C ALA A 343 -16.27 -33.72 -12.78
N THR A 344 -15.39 -33.59 -11.79
CA THR A 344 -14.65 -34.73 -11.22
C THR A 344 -14.88 -34.94 -9.73
N GLY A 345 -15.50 -33.99 -9.02
CA GLY A 345 -15.61 -34.02 -7.55
C GLY A 345 -14.30 -33.74 -6.81
N LEU A 346 -13.19 -33.50 -7.52
CA LEU A 346 -11.86 -33.37 -6.93
C LEU A 346 -11.45 -31.90 -6.71
N PRO A 347 -10.60 -31.61 -5.70
CA PRO A 347 -10.11 -30.26 -5.44
C PRO A 347 -9.16 -29.77 -6.54
N TRP A 348 -9.38 -28.56 -7.04
CA TRP A 348 -8.48 -27.92 -7.99
C TRP A 348 -8.23 -26.44 -7.68
N CYS A 349 -7.00 -25.99 -7.89
CA CYS A 349 -6.63 -24.60 -7.64
C CYS A 349 -6.98 -23.69 -8.84
N VAL A 350 -7.18 -22.41 -8.57
CA VAL A 350 -7.50 -21.40 -9.61
C VAL A 350 -6.47 -21.37 -10.76
N PRO A 351 -5.14 -21.45 -10.51
CA PRO A 351 -4.16 -21.55 -11.60
C PRO A 351 -4.37 -22.74 -12.53
N CYS A 352 -4.58 -23.95 -11.99
CA CYS A 352 -4.78 -25.16 -12.80
C CYS A 352 -6.08 -25.13 -13.59
N ARG A 353 -7.17 -24.60 -13.00
CA ARG A 353 -8.46 -24.44 -13.69
C ARG A 353 -8.39 -23.56 -14.95
N SER A 354 -7.48 -22.59 -14.96
CA SER A 354 -7.28 -21.66 -16.07
C SER A 354 -6.14 -22.08 -17.00
N ARG A 355 -5.44 -23.19 -16.71
CA ARG A 355 -4.28 -23.63 -17.47
C ARG A 355 -4.70 -24.29 -18.78
N ARG A 356 -3.95 -24.01 -19.85
CA ARG A 356 -4.04 -24.72 -21.12
C ARG A 356 -2.83 -25.63 -21.28
N MET A 357 -3.07 -26.89 -21.59
CA MET A 357 -2.01 -27.87 -21.86
C MET A 357 -2.45 -28.79 -22.99
N ARG A 358 -1.47 -29.45 -23.63
CA ARG A 358 -1.73 -30.48 -24.63
C ARG A 358 -2.41 -31.66 -23.94
N CYS A 359 -3.66 -31.92 -24.31
CA CYS A 359 -4.44 -33.02 -23.75
C CYS A 359 -3.79 -34.37 -24.09
N THR A 360 -3.60 -35.26 -23.13
CA THR A 360 -3.07 -36.61 -23.39
C THR A 360 -4.04 -37.46 -24.21
N GLY A 361 -5.35 -37.22 -24.10
CA GLY A 361 -6.37 -37.99 -24.82
C GLY A 361 -6.61 -37.57 -26.28
N CYS A 362 -6.51 -36.28 -26.60
CA CYS A 362 -6.83 -35.77 -27.95
C CYS A 362 -5.72 -34.92 -28.57
N SER A 363 -4.57 -34.78 -27.90
CA SER A 363 -3.38 -34.05 -28.38
C SER A 363 -3.58 -32.56 -28.71
N HIS A 364 -4.77 -32.01 -28.52
CA HIS A 364 -5.05 -30.58 -28.69
C HIS A 364 -4.73 -29.79 -27.42
N VAL A 365 -4.20 -28.57 -27.60
CA VAL A 365 -3.98 -27.63 -26.50
C VAL A 365 -5.32 -27.02 -26.07
N ARG A 366 -5.84 -27.45 -24.92
CA ARG A 366 -7.14 -27.04 -24.40
C ARG A 366 -7.05 -26.74 -22.90
N LEU A 367 -8.11 -26.15 -22.34
CA LEU A 367 -8.23 -25.96 -20.90
C LEU A 367 -8.22 -27.31 -20.18
N VAL A 368 -7.41 -27.41 -19.13
CA VAL A 368 -7.32 -28.60 -18.29
C VAL A 368 -8.58 -28.68 -17.42
N ARG A 369 -9.28 -29.82 -17.49
CA ARG A 369 -10.48 -30.10 -16.68
C ARG A 369 -10.29 -31.24 -15.70
N SER A 370 -9.37 -32.15 -15.99
CA SER A 370 -8.97 -33.24 -15.08
C SER A 370 -7.57 -33.77 -15.42
N GLY A 371 -7.17 -34.88 -14.81
CA GLY A 371 -5.84 -35.45 -14.93
C GLY A 371 -4.81 -34.75 -14.03
N THR A 372 -3.53 -34.95 -14.34
CA THR A 372 -2.38 -34.37 -13.62
C THR A 372 -1.63 -33.38 -14.51
N ILE A 373 -0.58 -32.74 -13.99
CA ILE A 373 0.32 -31.91 -14.81
C ILE A 373 0.94 -32.73 -15.96
N ASP A 374 1.34 -33.97 -15.69
CA ASP A 374 2.01 -34.82 -16.68
C ASP A 374 1.04 -35.52 -17.62
N ARG A 375 -0.19 -35.79 -17.17
CA ARG A 375 -1.27 -36.39 -17.97
C ARG A 375 -2.54 -35.53 -17.94
N PRO A 376 -2.53 -34.34 -18.54
CA PRO A 376 -3.68 -33.44 -18.47
C PRO A 376 -4.78 -33.83 -19.45
N LEU A 377 -6.03 -33.69 -19.00
CA LEU A 377 -7.21 -33.98 -19.81
C LEU A 377 -8.04 -32.73 -20.03
N CYS A 378 -8.46 -32.53 -21.28
CA CYS A 378 -9.41 -31.48 -21.64
C CYS A 378 -10.84 -31.87 -21.25
N ALA A 379 -11.80 -30.95 -21.42
CA ALA A 379 -13.21 -31.19 -21.15
C ALA A 379 -13.76 -32.46 -21.81
N ALA A 380 -13.61 -32.59 -23.14
CA ALA A 380 -14.10 -33.72 -23.91
C ALA A 380 -13.47 -35.06 -23.48
N CYS A 381 -12.18 -35.07 -23.12
CA CYS A 381 -11.49 -36.26 -22.62
C CYS A 381 -11.73 -36.52 -21.12
N THR A 382 -12.32 -35.56 -20.40
CA THR A 382 -12.69 -35.72 -18.98
C THR A 382 -14.08 -36.33 -18.85
N ARG A 383 -15.05 -35.80 -19.61
CA ARG A 383 -16.40 -36.34 -19.73
C ARG A 383 -16.88 -36.10 -21.17
N ALA A 384 -17.26 -37.17 -21.84
CA ALA A 384 -17.66 -37.14 -23.25
C ALA A 384 -19.19 -36.99 -23.45
N GLU A 385 -19.97 -37.01 -22.36
CA GLU A 385 -21.43 -36.87 -22.41
C GLU A 385 -21.86 -35.60 -23.19
N PRO A 386 -22.63 -35.75 -24.28
CA PRO A 386 -23.16 -34.62 -25.05
C PRO A 386 -23.97 -33.67 -24.15
N GLY A 387 -23.80 -32.37 -24.33
CA GLY A 387 -24.54 -31.35 -23.57
C GLY A 387 -24.01 -31.06 -22.16
N TYR A 388 -23.18 -31.92 -21.56
CA TYR A 388 -22.55 -31.62 -20.26
C TYR A 388 -21.58 -30.43 -20.35
N TRP A 389 -20.76 -30.44 -21.39
CA TRP A 389 -19.87 -29.33 -21.71
C TRP A 389 -20.50 -28.46 -22.78
N LEU A 390 -20.78 -27.22 -22.40
CA LEU A 390 -21.28 -26.20 -23.30
C LEU A 390 -20.12 -25.52 -24.02
N SER A 391 -20.39 -25.10 -25.26
CA SER A 391 -19.47 -24.32 -26.08
C SER A 391 -19.71 -22.84 -25.89
N CYS A 392 -18.65 -22.05 -25.96
CA CYS A 392 -18.79 -20.61 -26.07
C CYS A 392 -19.58 -20.27 -27.34
N PRO A 393 -20.69 -19.52 -27.27
CA PRO A 393 -21.48 -19.18 -28.45
C PRO A 393 -20.71 -18.29 -29.45
N ARG A 394 -19.60 -17.66 -29.02
CA ARG A 394 -18.81 -16.75 -29.85
C ARG A 394 -17.58 -17.37 -30.51
N CYS A 395 -16.82 -18.17 -29.78
CA CYS A 395 -15.56 -18.76 -30.28
C CYS A 395 -15.60 -20.28 -30.45
N GLY A 396 -16.74 -20.91 -30.19
CA GLY A 396 -16.91 -22.37 -30.31
C GLY A 396 -16.10 -23.21 -29.31
N VAL A 397 -15.23 -22.61 -28.49
CA VAL A 397 -14.42 -23.34 -27.51
C VAL A 397 -15.33 -24.05 -26.52
N SER A 398 -15.26 -25.37 -26.51
CA SER A 398 -16.00 -26.26 -25.63
C SER A 398 -15.35 -26.42 -24.25
N GLY A 399 -16.14 -26.87 -23.28
CA GLY A 399 -15.66 -27.13 -21.93
C GLY A 399 -16.10 -26.12 -20.87
N GLN A 400 -17.19 -25.39 -21.11
CA GLN A 400 -17.86 -24.59 -20.10
C GLN A 400 -19.00 -25.37 -19.44
N LEU A 401 -19.35 -25.03 -18.20
CA LEU A 401 -20.54 -25.56 -17.51
C LEU A 401 -21.75 -24.63 -17.65
N THR A 402 -21.61 -23.54 -18.40
CA THR A 402 -22.63 -22.51 -18.57
C THR A 402 -22.66 -22.07 -20.02
N ALA A 403 -23.83 -21.69 -20.54
CA ALA A 403 -24.02 -21.16 -21.89
C ALA A 403 -23.47 -19.73 -22.09
N ALA A 404 -22.78 -19.17 -21.09
CA ALA A 404 -22.21 -17.84 -21.16
C ALA A 404 -21.02 -17.75 -22.13
N VAL A 405 -20.80 -16.54 -22.64
CA VAL A 405 -19.58 -16.18 -23.38
C VAL A 405 -18.35 -16.47 -22.50
N CYS A 406 -17.34 -17.13 -23.06
CA CYS A 406 -16.16 -17.50 -22.29
C CYS A 406 -15.40 -16.26 -21.80
N LYS A 407 -14.61 -16.41 -20.73
CA LYS A 407 -13.88 -15.27 -20.12
C LYS A 407 -12.93 -14.55 -21.08
N ARG A 408 -12.38 -15.25 -22.07
CA ARG A 408 -11.54 -14.63 -23.10
C ARG A 408 -12.36 -13.77 -24.05
N CYS A 409 -13.44 -14.31 -24.63
CA CYS A 409 -14.34 -13.55 -25.49
C CYS A 409 -14.96 -12.34 -24.77
N ALA A 410 -15.36 -12.50 -23.50
CA ALA A 410 -15.87 -11.38 -22.70
C ALA A 410 -14.80 -10.31 -22.41
N LEU A 411 -13.52 -10.70 -22.29
CA LEU A 411 -12.41 -9.76 -22.23
C LEU A 411 -12.20 -9.07 -23.58
N THR A 412 -12.25 -9.82 -24.68
CA THR A 412 -12.13 -9.30 -26.05
C THR A 412 -13.18 -8.24 -26.32
N ASP A 413 -14.46 -8.52 -26.08
CA ASP A 413 -15.57 -7.54 -26.21
C ASP A 413 -15.28 -6.25 -25.45
N ARG A 414 -14.78 -6.40 -24.23
CA ARG A 414 -14.49 -5.26 -23.38
C ARG A 414 -13.29 -4.45 -23.84
N LEU A 415 -12.27 -5.10 -24.39
CA LEU A 415 -11.12 -4.42 -24.96
C LEU A 415 -11.49 -3.74 -26.28
N ASP A 416 -12.33 -4.37 -27.11
CA ASP A 416 -12.87 -3.79 -28.34
C ASP A 416 -13.58 -2.47 -28.03
N GLN A 417 -14.46 -2.46 -27.04
CA GLN A 417 -15.17 -1.25 -26.61
C GLN A 417 -14.27 -0.19 -25.99
N LEU A 418 -13.22 -0.60 -25.27
CA LEU A 418 -12.35 0.33 -24.54
C LEU A 418 -11.29 0.99 -25.43
N LEU A 419 -10.82 0.27 -26.44
CA LEU A 419 -9.72 0.64 -27.31
C LEU A 419 -10.18 1.15 -28.69
N ALA A 420 -11.48 1.20 -28.92
CA ALA A 420 -12.06 1.85 -30.09
C ALA A 420 -11.91 3.38 -29.99
N ASP A 421 -11.64 4.01 -31.13
CA ASP A 421 -11.64 5.45 -31.32
C ASP A 421 -13.07 5.99 -31.54
N HIS A 422 -13.17 7.27 -31.92
CA HIS A 422 -14.45 7.93 -32.19
C HIS A 422 -15.19 7.39 -33.42
N THR A 423 -14.52 6.63 -34.29
CA THR A 423 -15.09 5.97 -35.48
C THR A 423 -15.51 4.52 -35.19
N GLY A 424 -15.17 4.00 -34.01
CA GLY A 424 -15.39 2.60 -33.65
C GLY A 424 -14.26 1.65 -34.11
N ALA A 425 -13.22 2.17 -34.77
CA ALA A 425 -12.04 1.42 -35.18
C ALA A 425 -10.99 1.42 -34.06
N ILE A 426 -10.14 0.40 -34.00
CA ILE A 426 -9.05 0.31 -33.02
C ILE A 426 -7.75 0.78 -33.70
N PRO A 427 -7.09 1.86 -33.22
CA PRO A 427 -5.83 2.31 -33.79
C PRO A 427 -4.75 1.22 -33.75
N ALA A 428 -3.88 1.15 -34.76
CA ALA A 428 -2.88 0.08 -34.89
C ALA A 428 -2.00 -0.18 -33.63
N PRO A 429 -1.51 0.84 -32.90
CA PRO A 429 -0.78 0.62 -31.65
C PRO A 429 -1.67 0.02 -30.54
N MET A 430 -2.95 0.40 -30.47
CA MET A 430 -3.90 -0.15 -29.51
C MET A 430 -4.34 -1.56 -29.90
N GLN A 431 -4.37 -1.88 -31.19
CA GLN A 431 -4.60 -3.22 -31.70
C GLN A 431 -3.50 -4.19 -31.22
N ALA A 432 -2.23 -3.77 -31.27
CA ALA A 432 -1.12 -4.56 -30.73
C ALA A 432 -1.27 -4.85 -29.23
N LEU A 433 -1.69 -3.85 -28.44
CA LEU A 433 -1.99 -4.03 -27.01
C LEU A 433 -3.17 -4.98 -26.78
N ARG A 434 -4.24 -4.83 -27.55
CA ARG A 434 -5.42 -5.68 -27.49
C ARG A 434 -5.03 -7.14 -27.70
N ASP A 435 -4.31 -7.42 -28.78
CA ASP A 435 -3.94 -8.78 -29.16
C ASP A 435 -2.96 -9.39 -28.15
N PHE A 436 -2.02 -8.59 -27.63
CA PHE A 436 -1.15 -8.97 -26.53
C PHE A 436 -1.93 -9.38 -25.27
N LEU A 437 -2.95 -8.62 -24.87
CA LEU A 437 -3.76 -8.93 -23.68
C LEU A 437 -4.70 -10.12 -23.89
N VAL A 438 -5.27 -10.29 -25.10
CA VAL A 438 -6.18 -11.40 -25.43
C VAL A 438 -5.43 -12.73 -25.57
N ALA A 439 -4.21 -12.70 -26.11
CA ALA A 439 -3.33 -13.87 -26.21
C ALA A 439 -2.96 -14.46 -24.84
N GLY A 440 -3.13 -13.69 -23.76
CA GLY A 440 -2.86 -14.12 -22.39
C GLY A 440 -3.64 -15.33 -21.89
N ASP A 441 -2.95 -16.14 -21.07
CA ASP A 441 -3.49 -17.33 -20.42
C ASP A 441 -4.40 -17.03 -19.22
N GLN A 442 -4.48 -15.77 -18.78
CA GLN A 442 -5.27 -15.36 -17.61
C GLN A 442 -6.19 -14.17 -17.89
N PRO A 443 -7.19 -14.30 -18.79
CA PRO A 443 -8.10 -13.21 -19.15
C PRO A 443 -8.86 -12.66 -17.94
N GLN A 444 -9.17 -13.50 -16.94
CA GLN A 444 -9.83 -13.08 -15.71
C GLN A 444 -8.99 -12.08 -14.89
N ASN A 445 -7.67 -12.18 -14.92
CA ASN A 445 -6.80 -11.27 -14.17
C ASN A 445 -6.73 -9.91 -14.84
N VAL A 446 -6.66 -9.89 -16.17
CA VAL A 446 -6.74 -8.66 -16.97
C VAL A 446 -8.10 -7.97 -16.77
N SER A 447 -9.20 -8.71 -16.88
CA SER A 447 -10.54 -8.15 -16.61
C SER A 447 -10.66 -7.62 -15.18
N ALA A 448 -10.15 -8.35 -14.19
CA ALA A 448 -10.17 -7.92 -12.80
C ALA A 448 -9.29 -6.69 -12.57
N TRP A 449 -8.15 -6.56 -13.25
CA TRP A 449 -7.30 -5.38 -13.23
C TRP A 449 -8.01 -4.16 -13.84
N LEU A 450 -8.60 -4.30 -15.03
CA LEU A 450 -9.39 -3.22 -15.67
C LEU A 450 -10.55 -2.76 -14.79
N ASN A 451 -11.20 -3.68 -14.06
CA ASN A 451 -12.25 -3.33 -13.10
C ASN A 451 -11.72 -2.56 -11.89
N ARG A 452 -10.54 -2.95 -11.38
CA ARG A 452 -9.93 -2.34 -10.20
C ARG A 452 -9.29 -0.98 -10.48
N GLN A 453 -8.92 -0.69 -11.73
CA GLN A 453 -8.16 0.50 -12.11
C GLN A 453 -8.97 1.42 -13.05
N PRO A 454 -9.89 2.25 -12.53
CA PRO A 454 -10.67 3.19 -13.36
C PRO A 454 -9.78 4.18 -14.12
N ARG A 455 -8.67 4.63 -13.52
CA ARG A 455 -7.69 5.51 -14.19
C ARG A 455 -6.99 4.84 -15.36
N ALA A 456 -6.66 3.55 -15.26
CA ALA A 456 -6.08 2.82 -16.38
C ALA A 456 -7.08 2.70 -17.54
N ARG A 457 -8.39 2.57 -17.24
CA ARG A 457 -9.44 2.56 -18.26
C ARG A 457 -9.61 3.91 -18.94
N SER A 458 -9.68 5.00 -18.17
CA SER A 458 -9.81 6.34 -18.76
C SER A 458 -8.60 6.64 -19.64
N LEU A 459 -7.38 6.39 -19.14
CA LEU A 459 -6.16 6.63 -19.90
C LEU A 459 -6.08 5.77 -21.19
N LEU A 460 -6.48 4.50 -21.14
CA LEU A 460 -6.58 3.66 -22.34
C LEU A 460 -7.56 4.22 -23.37
N SER A 461 -8.71 4.71 -22.91
CA SER A 461 -9.71 5.33 -23.79
C SER A 461 -9.23 6.67 -24.35
N ASP A 462 -8.53 7.49 -23.56
CA ASP A 462 -7.97 8.77 -24.00
C ASP A 462 -6.86 8.57 -25.04
N LEU A 463 -6.01 7.54 -24.85
CA LEU A 463 -4.99 7.13 -25.82
C LEU A 463 -5.63 6.58 -27.10
N ALA A 464 -6.66 5.74 -27.00
CA ALA A 464 -7.37 5.17 -28.15
C ALA A 464 -8.10 6.24 -28.96
N THR A 465 -8.72 7.22 -28.30
CA THR A 465 -9.44 8.31 -28.95
C THR A 465 -8.54 9.44 -29.46
N GLY A 466 -7.23 9.37 -29.21
CA GLY A 466 -6.28 10.41 -29.61
C GLY A 466 -6.33 11.69 -28.76
N ARG A 467 -7.11 11.71 -27.67
CA ARG A 467 -7.14 12.84 -26.72
C ARG A 467 -5.82 13.03 -25.99
N THR A 468 -5.02 11.98 -25.88
CA THR A 468 -3.69 12.03 -25.29
C THR A 468 -2.70 11.32 -26.22
N PRO A 469 -1.53 11.91 -26.50
CA PRO A 469 -0.56 11.29 -27.39
C PRO A 469 0.05 10.04 -26.76
N LEU A 470 0.20 8.97 -27.54
CA LEU A 470 0.87 7.73 -27.12
C LEU A 470 2.39 7.92 -27.13
N THR A 471 2.90 8.61 -26.11
CA THR A 471 4.33 8.86 -25.94
C THR A 471 4.76 8.55 -24.52
N HIS A 472 6.06 8.33 -24.32
CA HIS A 472 6.61 8.16 -22.97
C HIS A 472 6.40 9.39 -22.09
N ASP A 473 6.43 10.58 -22.67
CA ASP A 473 6.27 11.87 -21.97
C ASP A 473 4.88 12.01 -21.34
N THR A 474 3.84 11.57 -22.04
CA THR A 474 2.48 11.47 -21.49
C THR A 474 2.47 10.74 -20.15
N PHE A 475 3.12 9.58 -20.10
CA PHE A 475 3.16 8.80 -18.87
C PHE A 475 4.08 9.45 -17.83
N ASP A 476 5.12 10.18 -18.25
CA ASP A 476 6.07 10.82 -17.36
C ASP A 476 5.40 11.97 -16.58
N ALA A 477 4.48 12.69 -17.23
CA ALA A 477 3.63 13.69 -16.59
C ALA A 477 2.64 13.09 -15.56
N LEU A 478 2.34 11.79 -15.66
CA LEU A 478 1.43 11.08 -14.75
C LEU A 478 2.15 10.46 -13.52
N GLU A 479 3.49 10.52 -13.42
CA GLU A 479 4.19 10.03 -12.23
C GLU A 479 3.82 10.88 -10.98
N PRO A 480 3.58 10.27 -9.80
CA PRO A 480 3.99 8.94 -9.37
C PRO A 480 2.93 7.83 -9.55
N ASP A 481 1.94 7.98 -10.44
CA ASP A 481 0.85 7.01 -10.57
C ASP A 481 1.35 5.60 -10.92
N LYS A 482 1.10 4.65 -10.00
CA LYS A 482 1.42 3.23 -10.18
C LYS A 482 0.67 2.64 -11.38
N ALA A 483 -0.53 3.13 -11.68
CA ALA A 483 -1.35 2.67 -12.80
C ALA A 483 -0.72 3.08 -14.15
N GLY A 484 -0.26 4.33 -14.27
CA GLY A 484 0.43 4.83 -15.47
C GLY A 484 1.73 4.09 -15.75
N ARG A 485 2.53 3.80 -14.71
CA ARG A 485 3.74 2.97 -14.85
C ARG A 485 3.43 1.56 -15.35
N TYR A 486 2.44 0.91 -14.75
CA TYR A 486 2.01 -0.42 -15.17
C TYR A 486 1.52 -0.43 -16.63
N LEU A 487 0.77 0.60 -17.03
CA LEU A 487 0.24 0.70 -18.39
C LEU A 487 1.35 0.96 -19.43
N ARG A 488 2.30 1.84 -19.12
CA ARG A 488 3.49 2.08 -19.97
C ARG A 488 4.23 0.77 -20.24
N GLU A 489 4.45 -0.04 -19.20
CA GLU A 489 5.14 -1.33 -19.33
C GLU A 489 4.37 -2.32 -20.21
N LEU A 490 3.03 -2.35 -20.11
CA LEU A 490 2.19 -3.17 -20.99
C LEU A 490 2.28 -2.71 -22.45
N LEU A 491 2.29 -1.41 -22.69
CA LEU A 491 2.39 -0.84 -24.04
C LEU A 491 3.75 -1.12 -24.68
N VAL A 492 4.83 -1.04 -23.90
CA VAL A 492 6.17 -1.45 -24.37
C VAL A 492 6.21 -2.95 -24.65
N GLY A 493 5.67 -3.78 -23.75
CA GLY A 493 5.61 -5.23 -23.94
C GLY A 493 4.76 -5.67 -25.14
N ALA A 494 3.73 -4.91 -25.46
CA ALA A 494 2.89 -5.12 -26.64
C ALA A 494 3.49 -4.54 -27.95
N GLY A 495 4.61 -3.79 -27.87
CA GLY A 495 5.20 -3.11 -29.03
C GLY A 495 4.47 -1.83 -29.45
N ALA A 496 3.48 -1.37 -28.69
CA ALA A 496 2.76 -0.13 -28.93
C ALA A 496 3.57 1.12 -28.56
N LEU A 497 4.62 0.96 -27.74
CA LEU A 497 5.54 2.02 -27.33
C LEU A 497 6.98 1.49 -27.42
N PRO A 498 7.96 2.28 -27.92
CA PRO A 498 9.33 1.80 -28.07
C PRO A 498 9.98 1.50 -26.71
N PRO A 499 10.89 0.51 -26.61
CA PRO A 499 11.62 0.23 -25.38
C PRO A 499 12.49 1.42 -24.99
N ARG A 500 12.47 1.78 -23.70
CA ARG A 500 13.25 2.88 -23.12
C ARG A 500 13.81 2.48 -21.76
N ASP A 501 14.99 2.99 -21.42
CA ASP A 501 15.55 2.85 -20.07
C ASP A 501 14.83 3.77 -19.08
N GLU A 502 13.79 3.23 -18.46
CA GLU A 502 12.94 3.95 -17.50
C GLU A 502 13.68 4.38 -16.23
N LEU A 503 14.74 3.67 -15.83
CA LEU A 503 15.52 4.05 -14.65
C LEU A 503 16.41 5.26 -14.93
N LEU A 504 17.02 5.29 -16.12
CA LEU A 504 17.78 6.43 -16.59
C LEU A 504 16.88 7.64 -16.87
N ALA A 505 15.78 7.47 -17.60
CA ALA A 505 14.84 8.56 -17.90
C ALA A 505 14.28 9.21 -16.62
N ARG A 506 13.93 8.42 -15.61
CA ARG A 506 13.50 8.94 -14.29
C ARG A 506 14.61 9.66 -13.55
N LEU A 507 15.86 9.17 -13.65
CA LEU A 507 17.00 9.86 -13.06
C LEU A 507 17.21 11.23 -13.71
N GLU A 508 17.12 11.31 -15.03
CA GLU A 508 17.30 12.56 -15.79
C GLU A 508 16.24 13.61 -15.43
N ARG A 509 14.96 13.23 -15.40
CA ARG A 509 13.89 14.13 -14.93
C ARG A 509 14.09 14.59 -13.50
N TRP A 510 14.48 13.66 -12.61
CA TRP A 510 14.76 13.99 -11.22
C TRP A 510 15.93 14.98 -11.10
N LEU A 511 17.00 14.80 -11.90
CA LEU A 511 18.14 15.71 -11.93
C LEU A 511 17.71 17.10 -12.38
N HIS A 512 16.99 17.21 -13.50
CA HIS A 512 16.48 18.50 -13.99
C HIS A 512 15.63 19.21 -12.92
N ALA A 513 14.60 18.54 -12.38
CA ALA A 513 13.75 19.13 -11.36
C ALA A 513 14.51 19.52 -10.07
N THR A 514 15.53 18.75 -9.69
CA THR A 514 16.35 19.05 -8.50
C THR A 514 17.28 20.24 -8.75
N ILE A 515 17.85 20.37 -9.95
CA ILE A 515 18.71 21.50 -10.34
C ILE A 515 17.86 22.78 -10.44
N ASP A 516 16.70 22.72 -11.09
CA ASP A 516 15.81 23.87 -11.28
C ASP A 516 15.29 24.43 -9.94
N ALA A 517 15.15 23.58 -8.92
CA ALA A 517 14.74 23.98 -7.58
C ALA A 517 15.81 24.74 -6.78
N ILE A 518 17.07 24.80 -7.24
CA ILE A 518 18.15 25.53 -6.56
C ILE A 518 17.94 27.04 -6.79
N PRO A 519 17.77 27.88 -5.74
CA PRO A 519 17.47 29.30 -5.91
C PRO A 519 18.64 30.11 -6.49
N ASP A 520 19.86 29.89 -5.98
CA ASP A 520 21.06 30.62 -6.42
C ASP A 520 21.49 30.18 -7.84
N PRO A 521 21.53 31.11 -8.83
CA PRO A 521 21.98 30.81 -10.19
C PRO A 521 23.41 30.29 -10.28
N ALA A 522 24.34 30.77 -9.44
CA ALA A 522 25.73 30.35 -9.48
C ALA A 522 25.88 28.91 -8.98
N GLN A 523 25.27 28.59 -7.85
CA GLN A 523 25.17 27.22 -7.33
C GLN A 523 24.43 26.30 -8.31
N ARG A 524 23.33 26.75 -8.94
CA ARG A 524 22.58 25.97 -9.93
C ARG A 524 23.48 25.58 -11.11
N HIS A 525 24.22 26.53 -11.67
CA HIS A 525 25.12 26.29 -12.78
C HIS A 525 26.20 25.26 -12.40
N LEU A 526 26.84 25.42 -11.24
CA LEU A 526 27.86 24.51 -10.74
C LEU A 526 27.34 23.08 -10.54
N VAL A 527 26.15 22.92 -9.94
CA VAL A 527 25.53 21.61 -9.76
C VAL A 527 25.14 21.00 -11.11
N GLN A 528 24.66 21.80 -12.06
CA GLN A 528 24.34 21.33 -13.42
C GLN A 528 25.59 20.79 -14.13
N GLN A 529 26.70 21.54 -14.12
CA GLN A 529 27.96 21.11 -14.71
C GLN A 529 28.43 19.76 -14.14
N TYR A 530 28.39 19.62 -12.82
CA TYR A 530 28.83 18.39 -12.17
C TYR A 530 27.88 17.22 -12.44
N THR A 531 26.58 17.42 -12.28
CA THR A 531 25.63 16.31 -12.29
C THR A 531 25.29 15.87 -13.72
N VAL A 532 25.06 16.80 -14.64
CA VAL A 532 24.67 16.51 -16.03
C VAL A 532 25.90 16.16 -16.87
N TRP A 533 26.93 17.01 -16.85
CA TRP A 533 28.07 16.85 -17.76
C TRP A 533 29.12 15.86 -17.26
N HIS A 534 29.24 15.67 -15.93
CA HIS A 534 30.17 14.70 -15.36
C HIS A 534 29.49 13.38 -14.93
N LEU A 535 28.55 13.40 -13.98
CA LEU A 535 27.95 12.17 -13.43
C LEU A 535 27.08 11.43 -14.45
N LEU A 536 26.08 12.11 -15.03
CA LEU A 536 25.14 11.50 -15.97
C LEU A 536 25.85 11.04 -17.25
N ARG A 537 26.76 11.87 -17.81
CA ARG A 537 27.57 11.48 -18.97
C ARG A 537 28.40 10.23 -18.70
N ARG A 538 28.98 10.10 -17.50
CA ARG A 538 29.77 8.92 -17.12
C ARG A 538 28.88 7.70 -16.90
N LEU A 539 27.68 7.86 -16.38
CA LEU A 539 26.69 6.79 -16.28
C LEU A 539 26.27 6.30 -17.67
N ARG A 540 25.89 7.20 -18.58
CA ARG A 540 25.54 6.88 -19.98
C ARG A 540 26.67 6.10 -20.69
N ARG A 541 27.92 6.54 -20.53
CA ARG A 541 29.10 5.82 -21.06
C ARG A 541 29.29 4.42 -20.47
N ARG A 542 28.99 4.21 -19.19
CA ARG A 542 29.09 2.87 -18.57
C ARG A 542 27.96 1.93 -18.99
N VAL A 543 26.79 2.49 -19.25
CA VAL A 543 25.60 1.73 -19.60
C VAL A 543 25.65 1.28 -21.07
N ALA A 544 26.27 2.05 -21.97
CA ALA A 544 26.72 1.62 -23.32
C ALA A 544 25.77 0.66 -24.08
N GLY A 545 24.47 0.97 -24.12
CA GLY A 545 23.45 0.17 -24.82
C GLY A 545 22.69 -0.85 -23.96
N THR A 546 23.07 -1.03 -22.69
CA THR A 546 22.30 -1.77 -21.68
C THR A 546 21.33 -0.85 -20.91
N HIS A 547 20.59 -1.37 -19.93
CA HIS A 547 19.76 -0.54 -19.04
C HIS A 547 20.51 -0.25 -17.74
N ALA A 548 20.38 0.98 -17.22
CA ALA A 548 20.86 1.37 -15.91
C ALA A 548 20.19 0.54 -14.81
N ASN A 549 20.92 0.30 -13.73
CA ASN A 549 20.37 -0.39 -12.56
C ASN A 549 20.03 0.57 -11.41
N THR A 550 19.19 0.09 -10.48
CA THR A 550 18.71 0.89 -9.35
C THR A 550 19.85 1.47 -8.52
N ASN A 551 20.90 0.68 -8.24
CA ASN A 551 22.05 1.13 -7.46
C ASN A 551 22.83 2.25 -8.16
N GLN A 552 23.05 2.15 -9.46
CA GLN A 552 23.73 3.18 -10.26
C GLN A 552 22.96 4.50 -10.20
N CYS A 553 21.64 4.46 -10.39
CA CYS A 553 20.82 5.66 -10.31
C CYS A 553 20.78 6.23 -8.89
N SER A 554 20.64 5.39 -7.85
CA SER A 554 20.67 5.84 -6.46
C SER A 554 22.00 6.49 -6.09
N ALA A 555 23.13 5.93 -6.52
CA ALA A 555 24.46 6.50 -6.27
C ALA A 555 24.57 7.93 -6.86
N VAL A 556 24.05 8.17 -8.07
CA VAL A 556 24.00 9.51 -8.65
C VAL A 556 23.11 10.43 -7.82
N ARG A 557 21.92 9.98 -7.39
CA ARG A 557 21.02 10.80 -6.55
C ARG A 557 21.66 11.19 -5.21
N ASP A 558 22.26 10.22 -4.53
CA ASP A 558 22.89 10.44 -3.23
C ASP A 558 24.08 11.39 -3.36
N GLN A 559 24.85 11.26 -4.45
CA GLN A 559 25.95 12.17 -4.75
C GLN A 559 25.48 13.58 -5.06
N THR A 560 24.43 13.75 -5.88
CA THR A 560 23.82 15.06 -6.15
C THR A 560 23.30 15.72 -4.87
N ARG A 561 22.57 14.98 -4.03
CA ARG A 561 22.05 15.51 -2.75
C ARG A 561 23.16 15.91 -1.80
N ALA A 562 24.21 15.10 -1.69
CA ALA A 562 25.36 15.40 -0.84
C ALA A 562 26.08 16.68 -1.30
N VAL A 563 26.23 16.89 -2.61
CA VAL A 563 26.83 18.12 -3.16
C VAL A 563 25.96 19.33 -2.89
N ILE A 564 24.65 19.25 -3.15
CA ILE A 564 23.72 20.37 -2.87
C ILE A 564 23.77 20.73 -1.39
N SER A 565 23.64 19.74 -0.50
CA SER A 565 23.71 19.96 0.94
C SER A 565 25.04 20.56 1.42
N PHE A 566 26.14 20.22 0.77
CA PHE A 566 27.45 20.80 1.07
C PHE A 566 27.54 22.26 0.62
N LEU A 567 27.06 22.57 -0.58
CA LEU A 567 27.03 23.94 -1.11
C LEU A 567 26.08 24.83 -0.28
N ASP A 568 24.91 24.33 0.11
CA ASP A 568 23.98 25.04 1.00
C ASP A 568 24.65 25.36 2.35
N LEU A 569 25.46 24.44 2.89
CA LEU A 569 26.22 24.64 4.11
C LEU A 569 27.32 25.70 3.94
N LEU A 570 28.01 25.74 2.80
CA LEU A 570 28.97 26.81 2.51
C LEU A 570 28.26 28.17 2.44
N SER A 571 27.15 28.26 1.69
CA SER A 571 26.36 29.48 1.56
C SER A 571 25.82 29.97 2.91
N ALA A 572 25.36 29.06 3.78
CA ALA A 572 24.91 29.39 5.14
C ALA A 572 26.02 29.93 6.05
N ASN A 573 27.30 29.63 5.76
CA ASN A 573 28.45 30.18 6.46
C ASN A 573 29.08 31.37 5.70
N HIS A 574 28.39 31.93 4.70
CA HIS A 574 28.88 33.00 3.83
C HIS A 574 30.18 32.66 3.09
N LEU A 575 30.37 31.38 2.77
CA LEU A 575 31.50 30.86 2.00
C LEU A 575 31.04 30.46 0.60
N THR A 576 31.98 30.52 -0.34
CA THR A 576 31.81 29.98 -1.70
C THR A 576 32.75 28.80 -1.90
N LEU A 577 32.59 28.06 -2.99
CA LEU A 577 33.52 26.97 -3.31
C LEU A 577 34.97 27.45 -3.50
N ALA A 578 35.15 28.68 -3.99
CA ALA A 578 36.46 29.30 -4.20
C ALA A 578 37.09 29.82 -2.90
N THR A 579 36.28 30.32 -1.97
CA THR A 579 36.75 30.86 -0.67
C THR A 579 36.76 29.82 0.45
N CYS A 580 36.28 28.60 0.17
CA CYS A 580 36.39 27.47 1.08
C CYS A 580 37.88 27.14 1.31
N ALA A 581 38.24 26.83 2.56
CA ALA A 581 39.60 26.48 2.98
C ALA A 581 39.58 25.11 3.67
N HIS A 582 40.74 24.46 3.80
CA HIS A 582 40.85 23.15 4.44
C HIS A 582 40.30 23.13 5.87
N THR A 583 40.50 24.21 6.63
CA THR A 583 39.96 24.37 8.01
C THR A 583 38.43 24.31 8.07
N HIS A 584 37.73 24.80 7.05
CA HIS A 584 36.27 24.72 6.95
C HIS A 584 35.81 23.29 6.64
N LEU A 585 36.56 22.55 5.81
CA LEU A 585 36.29 21.14 5.55
C LEU A 585 36.53 20.26 6.78
N ASP A 586 37.59 20.51 7.54
CA ASP A 586 37.89 19.75 8.75
C ASP A 586 36.79 19.92 9.81
N ARG A 587 36.31 21.16 9.98
CA ARG A 587 35.17 21.45 10.86
C ARG A 587 33.88 20.75 10.39
N TRP A 588 33.66 20.72 9.07
CA TRP A 588 32.52 20.02 8.48
C TRP A 588 32.59 18.49 8.71
N LEU A 589 33.77 17.89 8.57
CA LEU A 589 33.99 16.46 8.84
C LEU A 589 33.82 16.11 10.33
N ALA A 590 34.30 16.97 11.23
CA ALA A 590 34.15 16.80 12.68
C ALA A 590 32.68 16.82 13.15
N GLY A 591 31.79 17.51 12.41
CA GLY A 591 30.35 17.59 12.69
C GLY A 591 29.53 16.32 12.40
N GLY A 592 30.17 15.16 12.19
CA GLY A 592 29.47 13.86 12.07
C GLY A 592 28.88 13.54 10.68
N GLN A 593 29.18 14.34 9.65
CA GLN A 593 28.67 14.15 8.28
C GLN A 593 29.50 13.16 7.43
N ILE A 594 30.19 12.22 8.09
CA ILE A 594 31.11 11.24 7.48
C ILE A 594 30.43 10.44 6.36
N ARG A 595 29.11 10.22 6.43
CA ARG A 595 28.34 9.50 5.40
C ARG A 595 28.37 10.17 4.02
N HIS A 596 28.51 11.50 3.96
CA HIS A 596 28.55 12.26 2.70
C HIS A 596 29.99 12.53 2.21
N SER A 597 31.00 12.27 3.05
CA SER A 597 32.41 12.56 2.76
C SER A 597 32.93 11.96 1.45
N LYS A 598 32.55 10.71 1.12
CA LYS A 598 32.94 10.06 -0.14
C LYS A 598 32.35 10.75 -1.36
N ALA A 599 31.10 11.19 -1.26
CA ALA A 599 30.36 11.82 -2.35
C ALA A 599 30.85 13.26 -2.59
N VAL A 600 31.01 14.03 -1.52
CA VAL A 600 31.59 15.39 -1.55
C VAL A 600 33.06 15.34 -1.97
N GLY A 601 33.85 14.37 -1.51
CA GLY A 601 35.23 14.21 -1.95
C GLY A 601 35.36 13.90 -3.45
N ALA A 602 34.44 13.14 -4.02
CA ALA A 602 34.38 12.94 -5.47
C ALA A 602 34.01 14.21 -6.24
N PHE A 603 33.22 15.10 -5.65
CA PHE A 603 32.92 16.42 -6.19
C PHE A 603 34.11 17.37 -6.11
N LEU A 604 34.76 17.49 -4.94
CA LEU A 604 35.93 18.36 -4.75
C LEU A 604 37.09 17.96 -5.66
N ARG A 605 37.32 16.66 -5.89
CA ARG A 605 38.31 16.22 -6.89
C ARG A 605 37.98 16.68 -8.31
N TRP A 606 36.71 16.62 -8.69
CA TRP A 606 36.27 17.13 -9.99
C TRP A 606 36.42 18.66 -10.03
N ALA A 607 36.02 19.38 -8.98
CA ALA A 607 36.11 20.82 -8.91
C ALA A 607 37.56 21.31 -8.98
N ASN A 608 38.47 20.65 -8.27
CA ASN A 608 39.91 20.93 -8.32
C ASN A 608 40.48 20.65 -9.73
N ALA A 609 40.12 19.52 -10.36
CA ALA A 609 40.53 19.22 -11.73
C ALA A 609 40.01 20.25 -12.76
N ASN A 610 38.93 20.97 -12.46
CA ASN A 610 38.38 22.06 -13.28
C ASN A 610 38.81 23.46 -12.78
N LYS A 611 39.78 23.54 -11.86
CA LYS A 611 40.32 24.79 -11.28
C LYS A 611 39.26 25.66 -10.57
N LEU A 612 38.21 25.05 -10.04
CA LEU A 612 37.11 25.74 -9.32
C LEU A 612 37.37 25.86 -7.81
N THR A 613 38.33 25.10 -7.28
CA THR A 613 38.74 25.14 -5.87
C THR A 613 40.17 24.62 -5.72
N ALA A 614 40.89 25.11 -4.71
CA ALA A 614 42.19 24.58 -4.31
C ALA A 614 42.07 23.48 -3.23
N VAL A 615 40.87 23.29 -2.67
CA VAL A 615 40.67 22.37 -1.54
C VAL A 615 40.40 20.95 -2.05
N TYR A 616 40.95 19.96 -1.35
CA TYR A 616 40.69 18.55 -1.65
C TYR A 616 40.44 17.75 -0.38
N LEU A 617 39.68 16.65 -0.52
CA LEU A 617 39.58 15.64 0.53
C LEU A 617 40.52 14.49 0.18
N PRO A 618 41.37 14.04 1.13
CA PRO A 618 42.20 12.86 0.92
C PRO A 618 41.31 11.65 0.60
N VAL A 619 41.78 10.82 -0.32
CA VAL A 619 41.04 9.62 -0.74
C VAL A 619 40.96 8.69 0.47
N GLN A 620 39.75 8.53 1.01
CA GLN A 620 39.46 7.43 1.93
C GLN A 620 39.73 6.12 1.19
N GLN A 621 40.89 5.52 1.48
CA GLN A 621 41.25 4.22 0.93
C GLN A 621 40.20 3.21 1.39
N TRP A 622 39.85 2.28 0.52
CA TRP A 622 38.91 1.21 0.87
C TRP A 622 39.57 0.34 1.95
N GLY A 623 39.14 0.49 3.21
CA GLY A 623 39.65 -0.26 4.36
C GLY A 623 39.20 -1.73 4.41
N GLY A 624 38.99 -2.35 3.25
CA GLY A 624 38.51 -3.73 3.15
C GLY A 624 36.99 -3.89 3.36
N PRO A 625 36.49 -5.14 3.31
CA PRO A 625 35.08 -5.46 3.54
C PRO A 625 34.66 -5.11 4.98
N GLY A 626 33.48 -4.49 5.13
CA GLY A 626 32.91 -4.18 6.45
C GLY A 626 32.30 -5.42 7.10
N ALA A 627 32.73 -5.71 8.33
CA ALA A 627 32.42 -6.86 9.18
C ALA A 627 32.65 -8.24 8.53
N PRO A 628 33.54 -9.09 9.07
CA PRO A 628 33.72 -10.44 8.56
C PRO A 628 32.39 -11.19 8.68
N ILE A 629 31.95 -11.79 7.58
CA ILE A 629 30.98 -12.87 7.67
C ILE A 629 31.76 -14.07 8.17
N ASP A 630 31.22 -14.67 9.22
CA ASP A 630 31.52 -16.03 9.62
C ASP A 630 31.32 -16.97 8.41
N GLY A 631 32.41 -17.51 7.88
CA GLY A 631 32.40 -18.38 6.69
C GLY A 631 31.45 -19.57 6.85
N ASP A 632 31.25 -20.02 8.08
CA ASP A 632 30.36 -21.12 8.43
C ASP A 632 28.90 -20.78 8.13
N ARG A 633 28.48 -19.55 8.45
CA ARG A 633 27.12 -19.09 8.17
C ARG A 633 26.79 -19.06 6.68
N ARG A 634 27.77 -18.78 5.83
CA ARG A 634 27.59 -18.79 4.37
C ARG A 634 27.33 -20.21 3.86
N TRP A 635 28.10 -21.19 4.33
CA TRP A 635 27.95 -22.60 3.95
C TRP A 635 26.65 -23.22 4.50
N GLU A 636 26.22 -22.84 5.70
CA GLU A 636 24.89 -23.19 6.22
C GLU A 636 23.76 -22.73 5.30
N ILE A 637 23.83 -21.47 4.84
CA ILE A 637 22.85 -20.93 3.90
C ILE A 637 22.89 -21.72 2.59
N ALA A 638 24.08 -22.01 2.04
CA ALA A 638 24.19 -22.79 0.81
C ALA A 638 23.59 -24.20 0.95
N ARG A 639 23.93 -24.94 2.03
CA ARG A 639 23.36 -26.26 2.32
C ARG A 639 21.84 -26.22 2.45
N ARG A 640 21.31 -25.23 3.17
CA ARG A 640 19.86 -25.04 3.30
C ARG A 640 19.21 -24.82 1.94
N LEU A 641 19.76 -23.97 1.08
CA LEU A 641 19.19 -23.74 -0.26
C LEU A 641 19.31 -24.97 -1.17
N LEU A 642 20.31 -25.82 -0.99
CA LEU A 642 20.46 -27.06 -1.76
C LEU A 642 19.43 -28.14 -1.35
N HIS A 643 18.97 -28.16 -0.10
CA HIS A 643 18.16 -29.29 0.41
C HIS A 643 16.76 -28.92 0.93
N ASP A 644 16.47 -27.65 1.24
CA ASP A 644 15.18 -27.22 1.79
C ASP A 644 14.12 -27.00 0.69
N HIS A 645 13.25 -27.99 0.49
CA HIS A 645 12.17 -27.95 -0.51
C HIS A 645 10.98 -27.05 -0.10
N THR A 646 10.97 -26.49 1.11
CA THR A 646 9.92 -25.54 1.54
C THR A 646 10.12 -24.15 0.93
N ILE A 647 11.34 -23.84 0.48
CA ILE A 647 11.70 -22.59 -0.16
C ILE A 647 11.38 -22.66 -1.66
N ASP A 648 10.83 -21.58 -2.22
CA ASP A 648 10.55 -21.47 -3.65
C ASP A 648 11.79 -21.76 -4.50
N LEU A 649 11.66 -22.63 -5.50
CA LEU A 649 12.77 -23.09 -6.35
C LEU A 649 13.55 -21.94 -6.99
N ALA A 650 12.87 -20.87 -7.40
CA ALA A 650 13.54 -19.72 -7.99
C ALA A 650 14.38 -18.94 -6.96
N ASP A 651 13.90 -18.84 -5.71
CA ASP A 651 14.67 -18.21 -4.63
C ASP A 651 15.89 -19.04 -4.23
N ARG A 652 15.79 -20.38 -4.27
CA ARG A 652 16.91 -21.29 -4.02
C ARG A 652 18.04 -21.10 -5.04
N VAL A 653 17.71 -21.16 -6.33
CA VAL A 653 18.70 -20.97 -7.41
C VAL A 653 19.29 -19.55 -7.37
N ALA A 654 18.45 -18.51 -7.22
CA ALA A 654 18.93 -17.13 -7.13
C ALA A 654 19.86 -16.90 -5.93
N GLY A 655 19.52 -17.46 -4.76
CA GLY A 655 20.35 -17.40 -3.56
C GLY A 655 21.69 -18.11 -3.75
N LEU A 656 21.70 -19.29 -4.36
CA LEU A 656 22.94 -20.05 -4.62
C LEU A 656 23.88 -19.31 -5.59
N LEU A 657 23.34 -18.63 -6.61
CA LEU A 657 24.15 -17.77 -7.49
C LEU A 657 24.80 -16.59 -6.74
N VAL A 658 24.12 -16.02 -5.74
CA VAL A 658 24.68 -14.95 -4.90
C VAL A 658 25.73 -15.50 -3.93
N VAL A 659 25.44 -16.62 -3.28
CA VAL A 659 26.23 -17.16 -2.17
C VAL A 659 27.47 -17.93 -2.64
N LEU A 660 27.39 -18.63 -3.77
CA LEU A 660 28.49 -19.46 -4.30
C LEU A 660 29.25 -18.77 -5.43
N TYR A 661 28.56 -18.07 -6.33
CA TYR A 661 29.16 -17.42 -7.51
C TYR A 661 29.28 -15.90 -7.35
N ALA A 662 29.09 -15.42 -6.13
CA ALA A 662 29.20 -14.02 -5.76
C ALA A 662 28.42 -13.06 -6.69
N GLN A 663 27.33 -13.52 -7.30
CA GLN A 663 26.53 -12.69 -8.21
C GLN A 663 25.75 -11.64 -7.44
N ASN A 664 25.48 -10.49 -8.07
CA ASN A 664 24.62 -9.48 -7.44
C ASN A 664 23.18 -9.66 -7.90
N ALA A 665 22.22 -9.19 -7.09
CA ALA A 665 20.79 -9.36 -7.41
C ALA A 665 20.37 -8.73 -8.74
N ALA A 666 21.08 -7.71 -9.23
CA ALA A 666 20.74 -7.07 -10.51
C ALA A 666 21.16 -7.94 -11.69
N ASP A 667 22.31 -8.63 -11.61
CA ASP A 667 22.77 -9.57 -12.64
C ASP A 667 21.94 -10.84 -12.63
N VAL A 668 21.69 -11.40 -11.44
CA VAL A 668 20.82 -12.57 -11.27
C VAL A 668 19.43 -12.30 -11.85
N SER A 669 18.84 -11.14 -11.57
CA SER A 669 17.50 -10.83 -12.09
C SER A 669 17.45 -10.73 -13.61
N ARG A 670 18.55 -10.36 -14.26
CA ARG A 670 18.68 -10.26 -15.73
C ARG A 670 19.12 -11.56 -16.41
N LEU A 671 19.29 -12.66 -15.68
CA LEU A 671 19.58 -13.93 -16.32
C LEU A 671 18.43 -14.37 -17.22
N THR A 672 18.78 -15.01 -18.33
CA THR A 672 17.86 -15.47 -19.37
C THR A 672 18.06 -16.96 -19.60
N LEU A 673 17.09 -17.64 -20.20
CA LEU A 673 17.26 -19.03 -20.63
C LEU A 673 18.46 -19.18 -21.58
N GLY A 674 18.74 -18.17 -22.42
CA GLY A 674 19.92 -18.15 -23.29
C GLY A 674 21.27 -17.98 -22.56
N HIS A 675 21.27 -17.63 -21.26
CA HIS A 675 22.47 -17.68 -20.43
C HIS A 675 22.76 -19.09 -19.88
N LEU A 676 21.87 -20.05 -20.12
CA LEU A 676 22.00 -21.43 -19.68
C LEU A 676 22.16 -22.35 -20.90
N GLN A 677 23.12 -23.26 -20.81
CA GLN A 677 23.24 -24.40 -21.71
C GLN A 677 22.96 -25.64 -20.88
N VAL A 678 21.80 -26.25 -21.11
CA VAL A 678 21.35 -27.40 -20.35
C VAL A 678 21.41 -28.62 -21.27
N THR A 679 22.24 -29.59 -20.91
CA THR A 679 22.25 -30.93 -21.51
C THR A 679 21.79 -31.95 -20.46
N ASP A 680 21.66 -33.22 -20.85
CA ASP A 680 21.28 -34.29 -19.92
C ASP A 680 22.38 -34.56 -18.88
N ASP A 681 23.65 -34.36 -19.26
CA ASP A 681 24.81 -34.67 -18.41
C ASP A 681 25.38 -33.46 -17.63
N SER A 682 25.18 -32.22 -18.12
CA SER A 682 25.74 -31.03 -17.46
C SER A 682 24.92 -29.76 -17.67
N VAL A 683 25.09 -28.81 -16.75
CA VAL A 683 24.49 -27.48 -16.85
C VAL A 683 25.60 -26.46 -16.86
N ARG A 684 25.71 -25.69 -17.94
CA ARG A 684 26.64 -24.56 -18.02
C ARG A 684 25.90 -23.23 -17.96
N THR A 685 26.43 -22.29 -17.18
CA THR A 685 25.89 -20.93 -17.07
C THR A 685 26.91 -19.90 -17.49
N ARG A 686 26.47 -18.88 -18.23
CA ARG A 686 27.31 -17.76 -18.65
C ARG A 686 27.06 -16.55 -17.74
N LEU A 687 27.91 -16.39 -16.72
CA LEU A 687 27.89 -15.24 -15.80
C LEU A 687 28.85 -14.12 -16.25
N GLY A 688 29.96 -14.48 -16.89
CA GLY A 688 30.88 -13.56 -17.57
C GLY A 688 31.08 -13.92 -19.04
N ASP A 689 32.30 -13.75 -19.54
CA ASP A 689 32.65 -14.04 -20.94
C ASP A 689 32.85 -15.54 -21.19
N ARG A 690 33.19 -16.31 -20.14
CA ARG A 690 33.34 -17.76 -20.21
C ARG A 690 32.20 -18.47 -19.48
N PRO A 691 31.55 -19.47 -20.10
CA PRO A 691 30.57 -20.29 -19.39
C PRO A 691 31.28 -21.15 -18.33
N ILE A 692 30.61 -21.35 -17.21
CA ILE A 692 31.06 -22.24 -16.14
C ILE A 692 30.09 -23.40 -15.98
N GLU A 693 30.64 -24.55 -15.64
CA GLU A 693 29.85 -25.72 -15.29
C GLU A 693 29.31 -25.59 -13.87
N ILE A 694 28.01 -25.79 -13.73
CA ILE A 694 27.33 -25.82 -12.44
C ILE A 694 27.40 -27.27 -11.93
N PRO A 695 28.00 -27.52 -10.75
CA PRO A 695 28.05 -28.85 -10.17
C PRO A 695 26.71 -29.26 -9.55
N GLU A 696 26.52 -30.57 -9.38
CA GLU A 696 25.43 -31.09 -8.54
C GLU A 696 25.64 -30.69 -7.06
N PRO A 697 24.55 -30.45 -6.29
CA PRO A 697 23.14 -30.59 -6.64
C PRO A 697 22.50 -29.39 -7.37
N LEU A 698 23.23 -28.29 -7.57
CA LEU A 698 22.68 -27.06 -8.14
C LEU A 698 22.30 -27.21 -9.62
N ALA A 699 22.99 -28.08 -10.36
CA ALA A 699 22.62 -28.44 -11.73
C ALA A 699 21.20 -29.01 -11.81
N THR A 700 20.85 -29.96 -10.93
CA THR A 700 19.48 -30.49 -10.83
C THR A 700 18.46 -29.39 -10.57
N LEU A 701 18.69 -28.52 -9.59
CA LEU A 701 17.78 -27.40 -9.27
C LEU A 701 17.62 -26.43 -10.45
N THR A 702 18.69 -26.21 -11.20
CA THR A 702 18.67 -25.33 -12.37
C THR A 702 17.89 -25.98 -13.52
N ARG A 703 18.05 -27.29 -13.76
CA ARG A 703 17.26 -28.08 -14.73
C ARG A 703 15.77 -28.07 -14.38
N GLU A 704 15.44 -28.28 -13.11
CA GLU A 704 14.07 -28.20 -12.62
C GLU A 704 13.48 -26.81 -12.83
N LEU A 705 14.25 -25.75 -12.56
CA LEU A 705 13.80 -24.38 -12.76
C LEU A 705 13.55 -24.09 -14.24
N VAL A 706 14.48 -24.48 -15.13
CA VAL A 706 14.30 -24.33 -16.59
C VAL A 706 13.08 -25.11 -17.07
N THR A 707 12.89 -26.34 -16.60
CA THR A 707 11.73 -27.19 -16.95
C THR A 707 10.42 -26.59 -16.44
N ALA A 708 10.41 -26.08 -15.21
CA ALA A 708 9.26 -25.36 -14.67
C ALA A 708 8.95 -24.12 -15.50
N ARG A 709 9.96 -23.44 -16.06
CA ARG A 709 9.80 -22.26 -16.92
C ARG A 709 9.30 -22.62 -18.31
N THR A 710 9.90 -23.59 -18.99
CA THR A 710 9.45 -24.04 -20.32
C THR A 710 8.03 -24.60 -20.29
N ARG A 711 7.62 -25.24 -19.19
CA ARG A 711 6.24 -25.75 -18.97
C ARG A 711 5.26 -24.69 -18.43
N SER A 712 5.73 -23.51 -18.02
CA SER A 712 4.91 -22.45 -17.42
C SER A 712 4.75 -21.29 -18.40
N HIS A 713 3.70 -21.32 -19.23
CA HIS A 713 3.30 -20.23 -20.14
C HIS A 713 2.71 -19.00 -19.42
N THR A 714 2.96 -18.84 -18.12
CA THR A 714 2.29 -17.87 -17.22
C THR A 714 2.54 -16.39 -17.55
N HIS A 715 3.35 -16.07 -18.55
CA HIS A 715 3.59 -14.71 -19.02
C HIS A 715 3.66 -14.69 -20.56
N VAL A 716 2.84 -13.82 -21.17
CA VAL A 716 2.79 -13.56 -22.61
C VAL A 716 4.05 -12.84 -23.06
N GLY A 717 4.58 -13.21 -24.24
CA GLY A 717 5.81 -12.67 -24.82
C GLY A 717 7.00 -13.59 -24.57
N SER A 718 7.84 -13.77 -25.59
CA SER A 718 9.03 -14.64 -25.62
C SER A 718 9.67 -14.80 -24.24
N GLN A 719 9.64 -16.00 -23.68
CA GLN A 719 10.09 -16.27 -22.32
C GLN A 719 11.62 -16.28 -22.22
N THR A 720 12.22 -15.11 -22.32
CA THR A 720 13.67 -15.00 -22.32
C THR A 720 14.22 -15.04 -20.91
N TRP A 721 13.58 -14.43 -19.91
CA TRP A 721 14.15 -14.32 -18.55
C TRP A 721 14.15 -15.64 -17.78
N LEU A 722 15.13 -15.88 -16.90
CA LEU A 722 15.15 -17.00 -15.96
C LEU A 722 14.26 -16.69 -14.74
N PHE A 723 14.31 -15.46 -14.24
CA PHE A 723 13.51 -14.97 -13.10
C PHE A 723 12.49 -13.92 -13.56
N PRO A 724 11.22 -14.30 -13.82
CA PRO A 724 10.22 -13.37 -14.34
C PRO A 724 9.69 -12.44 -13.26
N GLY A 725 9.35 -11.22 -13.66
CA GLY A 725 8.64 -10.26 -12.82
C GLY A 725 7.13 -10.55 -12.78
N ARG A 726 6.41 -9.75 -11.98
CA ARG A 726 4.92 -9.76 -11.97
C ARG A 726 4.32 -9.24 -13.28
N LEU A 727 5.11 -8.53 -14.08
CA LEU A 727 4.77 -7.98 -15.38
C LEU A 727 5.26 -8.92 -16.49
N ALA A 728 4.41 -9.17 -17.49
CA ALA A 728 4.77 -9.97 -18.65
C ALA A 728 5.95 -9.33 -19.42
N GLY A 729 6.90 -10.14 -19.91
CA GLY A 729 8.06 -9.68 -20.67
C GLY A 729 9.21 -9.05 -19.86
N ARG A 730 9.07 -8.84 -18.54
CA ARG A 730 10.11 -8.23 -17.69
C ARG A 730 10.71 -9.22 -16.69
N PRO A 731 11.99 -9.04 -16.31
CA PRO A 731 12.57 -9.78 -15.20
C PRO A 731 12.00 -9.31 -13.86
N ILE A 732 12.25 -10.09 -12.80
CA ILE A 732 12.08 -9.60 -11.43
C ILE A 732 12.94 -8.36 -11.22
N THR A 733 12.47 -7.38 -10.45
CA THR A 733 13.30 -6.22 -10.12
C THR A 733 14.40 -6.62 -9.13
N ASP A 734 15.55 -5.96 -9.19
CA ASP A 734 16.67 -6.22 -8.27
C ASP A 734 16.26 -6.02 -6.81
N GLY A 735 15.47 -4.98 -6.52
CA GLY A 735 14.89 -4.73 -5.20
C GLY A 735 13.94 -5.85 -4.75
N ALA A 736 13.02 -6.30 -5.62
CA ALA A 736 12.10 -7.37 -5.25
C ALA A 736 12.83 -8.70 -5.02
N LEU A 737 13.89 -8.98 -5.79
CA LEU A 737 14.73 -10.15 -5.57
C LEU A 737 15.49 -10.04 -4.24
N ARG A 738 16.06 -8.86 -3.91
CA ARG A 738 16.67 -8.61 -2.60
C ARG A 738 15.67 -8.83 -1.45
N ASP A 739 14.44 -8.36 -1.58
CA ASP A 739 13.41 -8.55 -0.55
C ASP A 739 12.99 -10.02 -0.39
N ARG A 740 12.96 -10.78 -1.49
CA ARG A 740 12.74 -12.24 -1.45
C ARG A 740 13.88 -12.95 -0.73
N LEU A 741 15.12 -12.65 -1.10
CA LEU A 741 16.32 -13.24 -0.50
C LEU A 741 16.47 -12.84 0.98
N ALA A 742 16.16 -11.59 1.35
CA ALA A 742 16.19 -11.12 2.73
C ALA A 742 15.19 -11.87 3.62
N ARG A 743 13.98 -12.19 3.11
CA ARG A 743 12.97 -12.97 3.86
C ARG A 743 13.41 -14.40 4.17
N ILE A 744 14.35 -14.96 3.41
CA ILE A 744 14.93 -16.28 3.68
C ILE A 744 16.26 -16.19 4.44
N GLY A 745 16.66 -14.99 4.89
CA GLY A 745 17.84 -14.73 5.71
C GLY A 745 19.11 -14.37 4.93
N ILE A 746 19.01 -14.03 3.65
CA ILE A 746 20.16 -13.72 2.80
C ILE A 746 20.30 -12.22 2.60
N HIS A 747 21.32 -11.65 3.23
CA HIS A 747 21.74 -10.27 2.97
C HIS A 747 22.69 -10.22 1.77
N VAL A 748 22.15 -9.94 0.58
CA VAL A 748 22.87 -10.04 -0.72
C VAL A 748 24.24 -9.35 -0.73
N THR A 749 24.35 -8.13 -0.20
CA THR A 749 25.63 -7.40 -0.20
C THR A 749 26.69 -8.09 0.66
N GLN A 750 26.29 -8.60 1.82
CA GLN A 750 27.16 -9.31 2.73
C GLN A 750 27.56 -10.66 2.09
N ALA A 751 26.60 -11.50 1.71
CA ALA A 751 26.84 -12.81 1.11
C ALA A 751 27.76 -12.74 -0.14
N ARG A 752 27.51 -11.76 -1.03
CA ARG A 752 28.37 -11.52 -2.20
C ARG A 752 29.79 -11.12 -1.80
N THR A 753 29.94 -10.28 -0.79
CA THR A 753 31.26 -9.82 -0.32
C THR A 753 32.09 -10.99 0.21
N ALA A 754 31.49 -11.88 1.01
CA ALA A 754 32.17 -13.06 1.51
C ALA A 754 32.49 -14.09 0.42
N ALA A 755 31.58 -14.27 -0.55
CA ALA A 755 31.85 -15.12 -1.71
C ALA A 755 33.00 -14.57 -2.57
N LEU A 756 33.01 -13.27 -2.86
CA LEU A 756 34.11 -12.62 -3.59
C LEU A 756 35.44 -12.71 -2.86
N PHE A 757 35.45 -12.56 -1.53
CA PHE A 757 36.66 -12.64 -0.73
C PHE A 757 37.30 -14.04 -0.80
N GLN A 758 36.50 -15.10 -0.63
CA GLN A 758 36.98 -16.46 -0.77
C GLN A 758 37.45 -16.77 -2.21
N LEU A 759 36.62 -16.45 -3.21
CA LEU A 759 36.97 -16.72 -4.60
C LEU A 759 38.21 -15.94 -5.06
N ALA A 760 38.45 -14.73 -4.53
CA ALA A 760 39.65 -13.95 -4.81
C ALA A 760 40.91 -14.47 -4.08
N THR A 761 40.73 -15.30 -3.05
CA THR A 761 41.82 -16.04 -2.39
C THR A 761 42.23 -17.26 -3.21
N GLU A 762 41.26 -17.94 -3.81
CA GLU A 762 41.44 -19.20 -4.53
C GLU A 762 41.73 -19.03 -6.03
N LEU A 763 41.30 -17.91 -6.64
CA LEU A 763 41.38 -17.68 -8.09
C LEU A 763 42.15 -16.39 -8.44
N PRO A 764 43.01 -16.41 -9.47
CA PRO A 764 43.61 -15.20 -10.03
C PRO A 764 42.56 -14.19 -10.50
N ALA A 765 42.83 -12.89 -10.34
CA ALA A 765 41.91 -11.82 -10.72
C ALA A 765 41.42 -11.88 -12.19
N ALA A 766 42.29 -12.32 -13.11
CA ALA A 766 41.93 -12.47 -14.53
C ALA A 766 40.88 -13.57 -14.77
N ILE A 767 40.97 -14.68 -14.03
CA ILE A 767 39.99 -15.78 -14.10
C ILE A 767 38.69 -15.33 -13.44
N LEU A 768 38.78 -14.72 -12.26
CA LEU A 768 37.63 -14.20 -11.52
C LEU A 768 36.82 -13.19 -12.35
N ALA A 769 37.50 -12.27 -13.04
CA ALA A 769 36.87 -11.29 -13.93
C ALA A 769 36.11 -11.96 -15.08
N ARG A 770 36.75 -12.90 -15.79
CA ARG A 770 36.17 -13.58 -16.97
C ARG A 770 35.01 -14.52 -16.62
N VAL A 771 35.08 -15.16 -15.46
CA VAL A 771 34.09 -16.15 -15.00
C VAL A 771 32.88 -15.47 -14.38
N LEU A 772 33.08 -14.48 -13.52
CA LEU A 772 31.99 -13.84 -12.77
C LEU A 772 31.44 -12.57 -13.42
N GLY A 773 32.05 -12.11 -14.51
CA GLY A 773 31.62 -10.89 -15.21
C GLY A 773 31.90 -9.60 -14.43
N ILE A 774 32.97 -9.57 -13.62
CA ILE A 774 33.38 -8.38 -12.86
C ILE A 774 34.53 -7.64 -13.55
N ASP A 775 34.60 -6.32 -13.39
CA ASP A 775 35.69 -5.50 -13.92
C ASP A 775 37.06 -5.95 -13.38
N ILE A 776 38.06 -6.02 -14.25
CA ILE A 776 39.40 -6.52 -13.92
C ILE A 776 40.06 -5.69 -12.81
N LYS A 777 39.84 -4.36 -12.76
CA LYS A 777 40.39 -3.51 -11.69
C LYS A 777 39.67 -3.79 -10.37
N GLY A 778 38.40 -4.14 -10.42
CA GLY A 778 37.63 -4.66 -9.29
C GLY A 778 38.20 -5.97 -8.77
N ALA A 779 38.44 -6.95 -9.64
CA ALA A 779 39.01 -8.25 -9.28
C ALA A 779 40.41 -8.11 -8.66
N VAL A 780 41.29 -7.29 -9.25
CA VAL A 780 42.63 -7.00 -8.70
C VAL A 780 42.54 -6.34 -7.32
N ARG A 781 41.56 -5.46 -7.10
CA ARG A 781 41.35 -4.83 -5.78
C ARG A 781 40.93 -5.84 -4.72
N TRP A 782 40.03 -6.77 -5.07
CA TRP A 782 39.65 -7.86 -4.18
C TRP A 782 40.83 -8.77 -3.89
N GLN A 783 41.59 -9.17 -4.90
CA GLN A 783 42.80 -9.99 -4.73
C GLN A 783 43.81 -9.30 -3.82
N ARG A 784 44.09 -8.00 -4.00
CA ARG A 784 44.98 -7.22 -3.12
C ARG A 784 44.49 -7.12 -1.67
N ALA A 785 43.18 -7.06 -1.44
CA ALA A 785 42.63 -7.03 -0.09
C ALA A 785 42.60 -8.40 0.60
N CYS A 786 42.65 -9.49 -0.17
CA CYS A 786 42.84 -10.85 0.34
C CYS A 786 44.33 -11.19 0.49
N ALA A 787 45.18 -10.57 -0.34
CA ALA A 787 46.61 -10.80 -0.42
C ALA A 787 47.38 -9.91 0.58
N GLY A 788 47.55 -10.42 1.79
CA GLY A 788 48.75 -10.11 2.56
C GLY A 788 50.03 -10.70 1.96
N ASP A 789 49.95 -11.66 1.00
CA ASP A 789 51.12 -12.48 0.63
C ASP A 789 51.11 -13.12 -0.80
N TRP A 790 50.53 -12.48 -1.83
CA TRP A 790 50.58 -13.04 -3.20
C TRP A 790 51.91 -12.82 -3.96
N THR A 791 52.80 -11.97 -3.44
CA THR A 791 54.16 -11.78 -3.98
C THR A 791 54.99 -13.07 -3.90
N THR A 792 54.72 -13.93 -2.92
CA THR A 792 55.42 -15.19 -2.69
C THR A 792 55.05 -16.26 -3.72
N TYR A 793 53.79 -16.31 -4.17
CA TYR A 793 53.34 -17.26 -5.20
C TYR A 793 53.80 -16.87 -6.61
N ALA A 794 53.82 -15.57 -6.94
CA ALA A 794 54.35 -15.10 -8.23
C ALA A 794 55.85 -15.41 -8.39
N ALA A 795 56.61 -15.38 -7.29
CA ALA A 795 58.03 -15.78 -7.27
C ALA A 795 58.25 -17.30 -7.38
N ASP A 796 57.23 -18.11 -7.06
CA ASP A 796 57.28 -19.58 -7.15
C ASP A 796 56.88 -20.08 -8.53
N VAL A 797 55.91 -19.42 -9.18
CA VAL A 797 55.50 -19.70 -10.57
C VAL A 797 56.51 -19.18 -11.60
N SER A 798 57.30 -18.14 -11.30
CA SER A 798 58.39 -17.70 -12.17
C SER A 798 59.63 -18.62 -12.11
N ARG A 799 59.68 -19.56 -11.18
CA ARG A 799 60.78 -20.55 -11.00
C ARG A 799 60.41 -21.95 -11.51
N ARG A 800 59.22 -22.14 -12.05
CA ARG A 800 58.77 -23.35 -12.76
C ARG A 800 58.47 -22.98 -14.20
#